data_AF-A0A841FLF2-F1
#
_entry.id   AF-A0A841FLF2-F1
#
_cell.length_a   1.000
_cell.length_b   1.000
_cell.length_c   1.000
_cell.angle_alpha   90.00
_cell.angle_beta   90.00
_cell.angle_gamma   90.00
#
_symmetry.space_group_name_H-M   'P 1'
#
loop_
_entity.id
_entity.type
_entity.pdbx_description
1 polymer ?
#
loop_
_entity_poly.entity_id
_entity_poly.type
_entity_poly.pdbx_seq_one_letter_code
_entity_poly.pdbx_strand_id
1 'polypeptide(L)'
;MTGTARYQRGRLVPALGLLAAAWAVPVVTHLISLDWLLLPLMVGAVACVIRAGRSLVDRLMISLFITLGGIIVFGLAYSAWPWGLSPVPIAGTWFTGLLAIAFFTDRRPSVPTRLLGSDLLIASAAVVGGLMARWPVLGRDFETSLRYTSAREDMFRHFSLFDAIGYFGGYPVFNEPEVTRITADMDVYPPGAHFLYAAVDNFLRSSSAPGDTEVQFWNYYGYTAIGFGLLCATLVWATRWAAGPTVAGWRRALVCAFVGVVVVSGPLTTLFWQGYDSEIIGLALLAVTFALLLRPPPSAYEWITTVTLLAAATVITYNLFALFLPAAAVAAVIAYRKRLAPIWKYTVGAIVVAGAAASFVFWQQLLVGLGPSHTNEIGGIVPFDRGTVAALGLVVVAAMLSRTGRRVAVWPIAAVTIVIGLGIVMAFAVQQLAAFGETRYYLEKLIHVVYVLALVGVGAVALFLKPWRGLGSRRLEEGVPALAALVIMVVAAGMLPSATDKIFTAWPTFHPGPNTTWAQGWTSRKVQSPFDDATKALVESDLIDGSPSLVVYNDDGHFNRHVTMFVGVLNRDTGTITPPMELVDDIDGLGNPALDADGRVTGPAADALNALKDAIRATEYPLQVIVGNQAVAAELAEFSLANPNLKLRVEYLPEMQLA
;
A
#
# COMPACT_ATOMS: atom_id res chain seq x y z
N MET A 1 38.65 24.41 -35.44
CA MET A 1 38.47 23.61 -34.20
C MET A 1 38.40 24.44 -32.90
N THR A 2 38.26 25.77 -32.95
CA THR A 2 38.24 26.66 -31.76
C THR A 2 36.84 27.07 -31.27
N GLY A 3 35.77 26.70 -32.00
CA GLY A 3 34.38 27.06 -31.65
C GLY A 3 33.70 26.17 -30.60
N THR A 4 34.06 24.89 -30.54
CA THR A 4 33.48 23.91 -29.58
C THR A 4 33.94 24.16 -28.14
N ALA A 5 35.19 24.58 -27.94
CA ALA A 5 35.74 24.84 -26.61
C ALA A 5 35.14 26.08 -25.91
N ARG A 6 34.81 27.15 -26.66
CA ARG A 6 34.10 28.32 -26.11
C ARG A 6 32.64 28.01 -25.77
N TYR A 7 31.96 27.23 -26.60
CA TYR A 7 30.57 26.83 -26.38
C TYR A 7 30.43 25.91 -25.15
N GLN A 8 31.42 25.05 -24.88
CA GLN A 8 31.45 24.22 -23.68
C GLN A 8 31.77 25.00 -22.40
N ARG A 9 32.71 25.96 -22.41
CA ARG A 9 33.02 26.79 -21.23
C ARG A 9 31.84 27.64 -20.75
N GLY A 10 31.00 28.14 -21.67
CA GLY A 10 29.79 28.90 -21.31
C GLY A 10 28.69 28.09 -20.62
N ARG A 11 28.67 26.76 -20.80
CA ARG A 11 27.71 25.85 -20.16
C ARG A 11 28.16 25.32 -18.80
N LEU A 12 29.47 25.33 -18.53
CA LEU A 12 30.03 24.78 -17.28
C LEU A 12 29.71 25.64 -16.05
N VAL A 13 29.76 26.97 -16.16
CA VAL A 13 29.47 27.86 -15.01
C VAL A 13 28.02 27.74 -14.55
N PRO A 14 26.99 27.75 -15.43
CA PRO A 14 25.62 27.47 -15.03
C PRO A 14 25.44 26.05 -14.47
N ALA A 15 26.12 25.06 -15.03
CA ALA A 15 26.03 23.67 -14.56
C ALA A 15 26.58 23.51 -13.12
N LEU A 16 27.70 24.16 -12.80
CA LEU A 16 28.26 24.19 -11.45
C LEU A 16 27.33 24.92 -10.46
N GLY A 17 26.73 26.04 -10.87
CA GLY A 17 25.74 26.75 -10.05
C GLY A 17 24.49 25.90 -9.77
N LEU A 18 24.00 25.16 -10.76
CA LEU A 18 22.88 24.23 -10.60
C LEU A 18 23.24 23.04 -9.70
N LEU A 19 24.46 22.51 -9.83
CA LEU A 19 24.94 21.42 -8.96
C LEU A 19 25.05 21.89 -7.51
N ALA A 20 25.54 23.11 -7.27
CA ALA A 20 25.53 23.70 -5.94
C ALA A 20 24.11 23.86 -5.41
N ALA A 21 23.17 24.33 -6.25
CA ALA A 21 21.76 24.46 -5.88
C ALA A 21 21.10 23.11 -5.55
N ALA A 22 21.48 22.02 -6.22
CA ALA A 22 20.95 20.68 -5.98
C ALA A 22 21.17 20.19 -4.54
N TRP A 23 22.22 20.66 -3.88
CA TRP A 23 22.53 20.35 -2.48
C TRP A 23 22.16 21.49 -1.52
N ALA A 24 22.31 22.75 -1.94
CA ALA A 24 21.96 23.90 -1.12
C ALA A 24 20.45 23.93 -0.81
N VAL A 25 19.58 23.58 -1.76
CA VAL A 25 18.13 23.56 -1.54
C VAL A 25 17.75 22.57 -0.44
N PRO A 26 18.11 21.26 -0.52
CA PRO A 26 17.85 20.33 0.58
C PRO A 26 18.46 20.73 1.92
N VAL A 27 19.70 21.26 1.93
CA VAL A 27 20.33 21.70 3.18
C VAL A 27 19.56 22.86 3.81
N VAL A 28 19.17 23.86 3.01
CA VAL A 28 18.42 25.02 3.52
C VAL A 28 17.04 24.61 4.01
N THR A 29 16.31 23.75 3.28
CA THR A 29 14.99 23.27 3.74
C THR A 29 15.10 22.50 5.05
N HIS A 30 16.17 21.69 5.21
CA HIS A 30 16.39 20.91 6.41
C HIS A 30 16.65 21.81 7.63
N LEU A 31 17.50 22.83 7.46
CA LEU A 31 17.83 23.79 8.51
C LEU A 31 16.62 24.61 9.00
N ILE A 32 15.58 24.75 8.19
CA ILE A 32 14.33 25.47 8.54
C ILE A 32 13.13 24.54 8.73
N SER A 33 13.36 23.22 8.81
CA SER A 33 12.33 22.19 9.00
C SER A 33 11.20 22.21 7.96
N LEU A 34 11.56 22.44 6.70
CA LEU A 34 10.65 22.44 5.54
C LEU A 34 10.99 21.36 4.51
N ASP A 35 11.54 20.21 4.94
CA ASP A 35 11.91 19.13 4.03
C ASP A 35 10.72 18.54 3.29
N TRP A 36 9.50 18.68 3.82
CA TRP A 36 8.28 18.27 3.13
C TRP A 36 8.11 18.93 1.76
N LEU A 37 8.69 20.13 1.54
CA LEU A 37 8.70 20.80 0.24
C LEU A 37 9.57 20.08 -0.79
N LEU A 38 10.54 19.28 -0.36
CA LEU A 38 11.41 18.52 -1.26
C LEU A 38 10.61 17.47 -2.03
N LEU A 39 9.58 16.85 -1.44
CA LEU A 39 8.73 15.87 -2.13
C LEU A 39 8.05 16.45 -3.40
N PRO A 40 7.25 17.55 -3.34
CA PRO A 40 6.68 18.16 -4.54
C PRO A 40 7.75 18.76 -5.46
N LEU A 41 8.88 19.24 -4.94
CA LEU A 41 10.00 19.72 -5.76
C LEU A 41 10.66 18.58 -6.55
N MET A 42 10.83 17.39 -5.96
CA MET A 42 11.35 16.19 -6.62
C MET A 42 10.42 15.77 -7.75
N VAL A 43 9.10 15.72 -7.50
CA VAL A 43 8.09 15.43 -8.53
C VAL A 43 8.12 16.49 -9.65
N GLY A 44 8.18 17.78 -9.28
CA GLY A 44 8.28 18.90 -10.22
C GLY A 44 9.56 18.88 -11.06
N ALA A 45 10.68 18.50 -10.47
CA ALA A 45 11.96 18.36 -11.16
C ALA A 45 11.90 17.23 -12.20
N VAL A 46 11.33 16.07 -11.86
CA VAL A 46 11.08 15.00 -12.85
C VAL A 46 10.17 15.53 -13.96
N ALA A 47 9.08 16.21 -13.61
CA ALA A 47 8.11 16.76 -14.56
C ALA A 47 8.74 17.72 -15.57
N CYS A 48 9.70 18.54 -15.13
CA CYS A 48 10.47 19.44 -15.98
C CYS A 48 11.38 18.72 -16.99
N VAL A 49 11.87 17.51 -16.65
CA VAL A 49 12.83 16.76 -17.46
C VAL A 49 12.14 15.80 -18.43
N ILE A 50 11.09 15.09 -18.01
CA ILE A 50 10.42 14.12 -18.89
C ILE A 50 9.65 14.83 -20.03
N ARG A 51 9.35 14.10 -21.12
CA ARG A 51 8.49 14.55 -22.24
C ARG A 51 7.21 13.72 -22.39
N ALA A 52 7.06 12.64 -21.61
CA ALA A 52 5.83 11.88 -21.41
C ALA A 52 4.68 12.66 -20.73
N GLY A 53 3.49 12.63 -21.33
CA GLY A 53 2.26 13.24 -20.79
C GLY A 53 1.72 14.39 -21.65
N ARG A 54 0.40 14.46 -21.85
CA ARG A 54 -0.26 15.42 -22.74
C ARG A 54 -0.91 16.59 -22.02
N SER A 55 -1.31 16.39 -20.77
CA SER A 55 -1.77 17.44 -19.84
C SER A 55 -0.78 17.62 -18.69
N LEU A 56 -0.99 18.66 -17.88
CA LEU A 56 -0.27 18.85 -16.63
C LEU A 56 -0.43 17.64 -15.70
N VAL A 57 -1.66 17.14 -15.53
CA VAL A 57 -1.90 15.97 -14.66
C VAL A 57 -1.26 14.70 -15.21
N ASP A 58 -1.25 14.46 -16.53
CA ASP A 58 -0.51 13.32 -17.07
C ASP A 58 0.98 13.39 -16.74
N ARG A 59 1.53 14.60 -16.84
CA ARG A 59 2.94 14.87 -16.51
C ARG A 59 3.20 14.55 -15.04
N LEU A 60 2.40 15.14 -14.17
CA LEU A 60 2.54 15.01 -12.72
C LEU A 60 2.33 13.57 -12.25
N MET A 61 1.36 12.84 -12.81
CA MET A 61 1.13 11.43 -12.47
C MET A 61 2.35 10.57 -12.84
N ILE A 62 2.87 10.69 -14.06
CA ILE A 62 4.05 9.91 -14.47
C ILE A 62 5.27 10.30 -13.61
N SER A 63 5.47 11.60 -13.37
CA SER A 63 6.56 12.11 -12.53
C SER A 63 6.46 11.67 -11.08
N LEU A 64 5.26 11.65 -10.52
CA LEU A 64 4.98 11.16 -9.17
C LEU A 64 5.42 9.69 -9.08
N PHE A 65 4.93 8.85 -9.98
CA PHE A 65 5.26 7.41 -9.95
C PHE A 65 6.74 7.12 -10.23
N ILE A 66 7.42 7.90 -11.10
CA ILE A 66 8.88 7.84 -11.23
C ILE A 66 9.56 8.18 -9.89
N THR A 67 9.05 9.18 -9.17
CA THR A 67 9.59 9.59 -7.88
C THR A 67 9.38 8.52 -6.82
N LEU A 68 8.15 8.00 -6.68
CA LEU A 68 7.83 6.93 -5.73
C LEU A 68 8.61 5.64 -6.04
N GLY A 69 8.59 5.19 -7.30
CA GLY A 69 9.34 4.01 -7.73
C GLY A 69 10.85 4.19 -7.62
N GLY A 70 11.33 5.42 -7.82
CA GLY A 70 12.72 5.79 -7.59
C GLY A 70 13.12 5.72 -6.11
N ILE A 71 12.31 6.25 -5.20
CA ILE A 71 12.53 6.12 -3.74
C ILE A 71 12.61 4.64 -3.35
N ILE A 72 11.69 3.82 -3.83
CA ILE A 72 11.66 2.37 -3.54
C ILE A 72 12.92 1.69 -4.08
N VAL A 73 13.25 1.87 -5.35
CA VAL A 73 14.38 1.15 -6.00
C VAL A 73 15.73 1.67 -5.54
N PHE A 74 15.94 2.98 -5.50
CA PHE A 74 17.19 3.57 -4.99
C PHE A 74 17.31 3.44 -3.47
N GLY A 75 16.20 3.15 -2.77
CA GLY A 75 16.20 2.75 -1.38
C GLY A 75 17.15 1.58 -1.09
N LEU A 76 17.37 0.68 -2.04
CA LEU A 76 18.35 -0.41 -1.92
C LEU A 76 19.77 0.14 -1.73
N ALA A 77 20.13 1.20 -2.48
CA ALA A 77 21.41 1.85 -2.33
C ALA A 77 21.47 2.73 -1.08
N TYR A 78 20.39 3.45 -0.76
CA TYR A 78 20.31 4.29 0.43
C TYR A 78 20.38 3.47 1.73
N SER A 79 19.88 2.25 1.74
CA SER A 79 19.94 1.34 2.90
C SER A 79 21.36 0.89 3.24
N ALA A 80 22.26 0.86 2.26
CA ALA A 80 23.69 0.58 2.47
C ALA A 80 24.51 1.86 2.70
N TRP A 81 23.87 3.04 2.69
CA TRP A 81 24.55 4.33 2.75
C TRP A 81 24.56 4.86 4.19
N PRO A 82 25.66 5.44 4.71
CA PRO A 82 25.73 5.88 6.11
C PRO A 82 24.73 6.96 6.52
N TRP A 83 24.12 7.66 5.57
CA TRP A 83 23.11 8.69 5.85
C TRP A 83 21.66 8.16 5.79
N GLY A 84 21.49 6.87 5.49
CA GLY A 84 20.21 6.16 5.49
C GLY A 84 19.09 6.93 4.78
N LEU A 85 17.97 7.09 5.50
CA LEU A 85 16.78 7.79 5.04
C LEU A 85 16.76 9.31 5.29
N SER A 86 17.92 9.96 5.47
CA SER A 86 17.97 11.40 5.68
C SER A 86 17.44 12.18 4.44
N PRO A 87 16.55 13.18 4.63
CA PRO A 87 15.96 13.95 3.52
C PRO A 87 17.00 14.64 2.60
N VAL A 88 18.04 15.21 3.20
CA VAL A 88 19.08 15.99 2.51
C VAL A 88 19.82 15.16 1.44
N PRO A 89 20.46 14.02 1.78
CA PRO A 89 21.20 13.23 0.80
C PRO A 89 20.29 12.55 -0.24
N ILE A 90 19.07 12.15 0.12
CA ILE A 90 18.09 11.61 -0.84
C ILE A 90 17.75 12.69 -1.88
N ALA A 91 17.30 13.87 -1.44
CA ALA A 91 16.93 14.95 -2.38
C ALA A 91 18.13 15.49 -3.15
N GLY A 92 19.30 15.61 -2.51
CA GLY A 92 20.54 16.07 -3.14
C GLY A 92 21.00 15.16 -4.27
N THR A 93 20.99 13.84 -4.04
CA THR A 93 21.31 12.86 -5.10
C THR A 93 20.25 12.84 -6.20
N TRP A 94 18.97 12.96 -5.85
CA TRP A 94 17.87 13.04 -6.81
C TRP A 94 18.01 14.23 -7.76
N PHE A 95 18.20 15.45 -7.22
CA PHE A 95 18.37 16.66 -8.03
C PHE A 95 19.65 16.61 -8.84
N THR A 96 20.75 16.10 -8.28
CA THR A 96 22.02 15.91 -9.02
C THR A 96 21.83 14.99 -10.22
N GLY A 97 21.16 13.85 -10.04
CA GLY A 97 20.86 12.90 -11.12
C GLY A 97 19.98 13.51 -12.22
N LEU A 98 18.93 14.22 -11.84
CA LEU A 98 18.05 14.90 -12.81
C LEU A 98 18.77 16.01 -13.58
N LEU A 99 19.65 16.78 -12.94
CA LEU A 99 20.47 17.78 -13.60
C LEU A 99 21.45 17.14 -14.58
N ALA A 100 22.09 16.03 -14.20
CA ALA A 100 22.95 15.27 -15.12
C ALA A 100 22.16 14.78 -16.33
N ILE A 101 20.98 14.19 -16.13
CA ILE A 101 20.10 13.75 -17.22
C ILE A 101 19.73 14.94 -18.11
N ALA A 102 19.30 16.07 -17.54
CA ALA A 102 18.94 17.26 -18.30
C ALA A 102 20.12 17.79 -19.13
N PHE A 103 21.32 17.81 -18.54
CA PHE A 103 22.55 18.24 -19.19
C PHE A 103 22.94 17.33 -20.37
N PHE A 104 22.98 16.01 -20.16
CA PHE A 104 23.38 15.04 -21.19
C PHE A 104 22.33 14.87 -22.30
N THR A 105 21.06 15.18 -22.02
CA THR A 105 19.97 15.11 -23.01
C THR A 105 19.62 16.46 -23.64
N ASP A 106 20.36 17.52 -23.29
CA ASP A 106 20.13 18.92 -23.71
C ASP A 106 18.67 19.38 -23.46
N ARG A 107 18.06 18.88 -22.39
CA ARG A 107 16.66 19.18 -22.06
C ARG A 107 16.55 20.39 -21.17
N ARG A 108 15.82 21.40 -21.65
CA ARG A 108 15.41 22.56 -20.85
C ARG A 108 14.20 22.20 -19.97
N PRO A 109 14.04 22.78 -18.77
CA PRO A 109 12.83 22.60 -17.97
C PRO A 109 11.58 22.96 -18.78
N SER A 110 10.63 22.04 -18.90
CA SER A 110 9.33 22.36 -19.49
C SER A 110 8.22 21.47 -18.94
N VAL A 111 7.06 22.08 -18.69
CA VAL A 111 5.87 21.43 -18.18
C VAL A 111 4.68 21.84 -19.04
N PRO A 112 3.81 20.91 -19.47
CA PRO A 112 2.59 21.27 -20.18
C PRO A 112 1.64 22.03 -19.24
N THR A 113 1.06 23.13 -19.73
CA THR A 113 0.11 23.96 -18.96
C THR A 113 -1.35 23.56 -19.18
N ARG A 114 -1.60 22.60 -20.08
CA ARG A 114 -2.95 22.18 -20.45
C ARG A 114 -3.61 21.40 -19.31
N LEU A 115 -4.78 21.86 -18.89
CA LEU A 115 -5.71 21.14 -18.00
C LEU A 115 -6.93 20.65 -18.78
N LEU A 116 -7.49 19.52 -18.37
CA LEU A 116 -8.66 18.84 -18.95
C LEU A 116 -9.76 18.73 -17.90
N GLY A 117 -11.05 18.76 -18.28
CA GLY A 117 -12.14 18.55 -17.31
C GLY A 117 -12.03 17.22 -16.54
N SER A 118 -11.50 16.18 -17.19
CA SER A 118 -11.21 14.89 -16.56
C SER A 118 -10.04 14.91 -15.55
N ASP A 119 -9.25 15.98 -15.48
CA ASP A 119 -8.24 16.15 -14.44
C ASP A 119 -8.91 16.34 -13.07
N LEU A 120 -10.06 17.02 -13.02
CA LEU A 120 -10.85 17.21 -11.80
C LEU A 120 -11.32 15.87 -11.23
N LEU A 121 -11.74 14.93 -12.08
CA LEU A 121 -12.20 13.61 -11.64
C LEU A 121 -11.07 12.77 -11.02
N ILE A 122 -9.84 12.90 -11.52
CA ILE A 122 -8.66 12.24 -10.92
C ILE A 122 -8.36 12.83 -9.54
N ALA A 123 -8.27 14.15 -9.46
CA ALA A 123 -8.02 14.83 -8.19
C ALA A 123 -9.12 14.54 -7.16
N SER A 124 -10.38 14.53 -7.61
CA SER A 124 -11.53 14.22 -6.76
C SER A 124 -11.53 12.76 -6.30
N ALA A 125 -11.13 11.81 -7.15
CA ALA A 125 -10.99 10.42 -6.73
C ALA A 125 -9.92 10.25 -5.64
N ALA A 126 -8.79 10.98 -5.72
CA ALA A 126 -7.80 10.99 -4.64
C ALA A 126 -8.37 11.58 -3.35
N VAL A 127 -8.97 12.77 -3.42
CA VAL A 127 -9.49 13.45 -2.24
C VAL A 127 -10.62 12.66 -1.58
N VAL A 128 -11.61 12.22 -2.36
CA VAL A 128 -12.75 11.45 -1.83
C VAL A 128 -12.28 10.11 -1.29
N GLY A 129 -11.41 9.37 -2.00
CA GLY A 129 -10.87 8.09 -1.53
C GLY A 129 -10.08 8.23 -0.22
N GLY A 130 -9.17 9.20 -0.14
CA GLY A 130 -8.38 9.45 1.06
C GLY A 130 -9.20 9.96 2.24
N LEU A 131 -10.15 10.87 2.00
CA LEU A 131 -11.07 11.33 3.04
C LEU A 131 -11.99 10.21 3.51
N MET A 132 -12.47 9.37 2.61
CA MET A 132 -13.30 8.20 2.92
C MET A 132 -12.52 7.22 3.81
N ALA A 133 -11.27 6.91 3.46
CA ALA A 133 -10.39 6.09 4.29
C ALA A 133 -10.20 6.69 5.70
N ARG A 134 -9.88 7.99 5.79
CA ARG A 134 -9.65 8.68 7.07
C ARG A 134 -10.93 9.03 7.84
N TRP A 135 -12.10 8.92 7.23
CA TRP A 135 -13.37 9.44 7.76
C TRP A 135 -13.71 9.01 9.19
N PRO A 136 -13.54 7.74 9.58
CA PRO A 136 -13.88 7.31 10.92
C PRO A 136 -13.02 7.96 11.99
N VAL A 137 -11.85 8.51 11.66
CA VAL A 137 -10.93 9.04 12.66
C VAL A 137 -10.77 10.56 12.60
N LEU A 138 -11.44 11.24 11.65
CA LEU A 138 -11.37 12.70 11.54
C LEU A 138 -11.93 13.39 12.79
N GLY A 139 -11.11 14.24 13.40
CA GLY A 139 -11.45 15.04 14.58
C GLY A 139 -11.51 14.26 15.89
N ARG A 140 -10.91 13.07 15.94
CA ARG A 140 -10.82 12.21 17.13
C ARG A 140 -9.38 12.15 17.64
N ASP A 141 -9.22 11.91 18.93
CA ASP A 141 -7.95 11.57 19.55
C ASP A 141 -7.49 10.15 19.15
N PHE A 142 -6.29 9.78 19.58
CA PHE A 142 -5.68 8.50 19.21
C PHE A 142 -6.49 7.33 19.78
N GLU A 143 -6.82 7.43 21.06
CA GLU A 143 -7.53 6.45 21.89
C GLU A 143 -8.91 6.14 21.30
N THR A 144 -9.71 7.16 20.97
CA THR A 144 -11.02 6.97 20.31
C THR A 144 -10.87 6.44 18.89
N SER A 145 -9.73 6.70 18.24
CA SER A 145 -9.47 6.26 16.86
C SER A 145 -9.02 4.81 16.78
N LEU A 146 -8.45 4.24 17.85
CA LEU A 146 -8.01 2.84 17.92
C LEU A 146 -9.11 1.90 17.45
N ARG A 147 -10.36 2.14 17.83
CA ARG A 147 -11.49 1.32 17.39
C ARG A 147 -11.70 1.20 15.87
N TYR A 148 -11.04 2.03 15.06
CA TYR A 148 -11.05 1.94 13.60
C TYR A 148 -9.68 1.58 13.02
N THR A 149 -8.59 1.95 13.69
CA THR A 149 -7.23 1.73 13.20
C THR A 149 -6.65 0.39 13.65
N SER A 150 -7.15 -0.17 14.74
CA SER A 150 -6.79 -1.48 15.26
C SER A 150 -7.63 -2.60 14.68
N ALA A 151 -8.29 -2.45 13.54
CA ALA A 151 -9.31 -3.43 13.14
C ALA A 151 -8.75 -4.83 12.78
N ARG A 152 -7.45 -4.95 12.49
CA ARG A 152 -6.77 -6.20 12.07
C ARG A 152 -5.30 -6.20 12.49
N GLU A 153 -4.78 -7.39 12.80
CA GLU A 153 -3.35 -7.63 13.08
C GLU A 153 -2.43 -7.19 11.94
N ASP A 154 -2.84 -7.34 10.68
CA ASP A 154 -1.98 -7.03 9.52
C ASP A 154 -1.52 -5.57 9.51
N MET A 155 -2.36 -4.65 9.99
CA MET A 155 -1.99 -3.24 10.18
C MET A 155 -0.84 -3.08 11.18
N PHE A 156 -0.81 -3.86 12.26
CA PHE A 156 0.24 -3.83 13.26
C PHE A 156 1.56 -4.40 12.73
N ARG A 157 1.50 -5.52 12.00
CA ARG A 157 2.67 -6.10 11.33
C ARG A 157 3.27 -5.16 10.29
N HIS A 158 2.41 -4.50 9.52
CA HIS A 158 2.86 -3.52 8.54
C HIS A 158 3.40 -2.25 9.18
N PHE A 159 2.81 -1.78 10.27
CA PHE A 159 3.36 -0.66 11.03
C PHE A 159 4.72 -1.00 11.63
N SER A 160 4.91 -2.18 12.24
CA SER A 160 6.21 -2.55 12.84
C SER A 160 7.33 -2.57 11.80
N LEU A 161 7.05 -3.02 10.58
CA LEU A 161 7.98 -2.95 9.47
C LEU A 161 8.30 -1.51 9.04
N PHE A 162 7.29 -0.64 8.95
CA PHE A 162 7.48 0.79 8.69
C PHE A 162 8.35 1.47 9.77
N ASP A 163 8.03 1.22 11.03
CA ASP A 163 8.72 1.81 12.17
C ASP A 163 10.17 1.31 12.25
N ALA A 164 10.41 0.01 12.03
CA ALA A 164 11.76 -0.55 11.95
C ALA A 164 12.58 0.08 10.81
N ILE A 165 12.00 0.26 9.62
CA ILE A 165 12.70 0.93 8.50
C ILE A 165 13.05 2.38 8.86
N GLY A 166 12.13 3.10 9.50
CA GLY A 166 12.38 4.46 10.00
C GLY A 166 13.47 4.50 11.05
N TYR A 167 13.46 3.54 11.98
CA TYR A 167 14.38 3.43 13.10
C TYR A 167 15.82 3.13 12.64
N PHE A 168 15.99 2.15 11.74
CA PHE A 168 17.31 1.74 11.24
C PHE A 168 17.75 2.48 9.97
N GLY A 169 16.87 3.28 9.37
CA GLY A 169 17.20 4.13 8.24
C GLY A 169 17.42 3.38 6.92
N GLY A 170 16.80 2.22 6.73
CA GLY A 170 16.99 1.39 5.53
C GLY A 170 16.09 0.16 5.49
N TYR A 171 16.17 -0.61 4.39
CA TYR A 171 15.49 -1.88 4.25
C TYR A 171 15.94 -2.91 5.32
N PRO A 172 15.03 -3.74 5.85
CA PRO A 172 15.29 -4.67 6.96
C PRO A 172 16.52 -5.54 6.81
N VAL A 173 16.74 -6.10 5.62
CA VAL A 173 17.80 -7.07 5.34
C VAL A 173 19.22 -6.52 5.59
N PHE A 174 19.40 -5.20 5.61
CA PHE A 174 20.69 -4.60 5.89
C PHE A 174 20.99 -4.47 7.40
N ASN A 175 20.00 -4.76 8.27
CA ASN A 175 20.06 -4.63 9.74
C ASN A 175 19.35 -5.82 10.44
N GLU A 176 19.43 -7.02 9.86
CA GLU A 176 18.61 -8.18 10.22
C GLU A 176 18.63 -8.58 11.71
N PRO A 177 19.77 -8.65 12.43
CA PRO A 177 19.79 -9.09 13.84
C PRO A 177 19.02 -8.16 14.78
N GLU A 178 18.98 -6.86 14.48
CA GLU A 178 18.28 -5.87 15.27
C GLU A 178 16.82 -5.70 14.84
N VAL A 179 16.54 -5.79 13.53
CA VAL A 179 15.18 -5.66 12.98
C VAL A 179 14.28 -6.81 13.41
N THR A 180 14.80 -8.04 13.44
CA THR A 180 14.05 -9.24 13.86
C THR A 180 13.52 -9.18 15.29
N ARG A 181 14.02 -8.25 16.14
CA ARG A 181 13.46 -8.01 17.48
C ARG A 181 12.20 -7.15 17.46
N ILE A 182 12.08 -6.29 16.45
CA ILE A 182 11.02 -5.27 16.34
C ILE A 182 9.94 -5.71 15.35
N THR A 183 10.25 -6.62 14.41
CA THR A 183 9.32 -7.08 13.38
C THR A 183 8.99 -8.57 13.54
N ALA A 184 7.75 -8.88 13.88
CA ALA A 184 7.20 -10.24 13.89
C ALA A 184 7.08 -10.82 12.46
N ASP A 185 8.06 -11.62 12.02
CA ASP A 185 8.06 -12.37 10.74
C ASP A 185 7.93 -11.51 9.47
N MET A 186 8.17 -10.21 9.59
CA MET A 186 8.07 -9.23 8.49
C MET A 186 9.42 -8.82 7.92
N ASP A 187 10.51 -9.37 8.45
CA ASP A 187 11.88 -9.11 8.03
C ASP A 187 12.10 -9.45 6.55
N VAL A 188 11.47 -10.52 6.06
CA VAL A 188 11.51 -11.03 4.67
C VAL A 188 10.32 -10.61 3.79
N TYR A 189 9.40 -9.84 4.36
CA TYR A 189 8.23 -9.34 3.65
C TYR A 189 8.62 -8.26 2.62
N PRO A 190 8.00 -8.19 1.42
CA PRO A 190 8.26 -7.13 0.43
C PRO A 190 8.06 -5.71 1.01
N PRO A 191 9.15 -4.94 1.26
CA PRO A 191 9.08 -3.77 2.13
C PRO A 191 8.87 -2.43 1.40
N GLY A 192 8.58 -2.46 0.10
CA GLY A 192 8.60 -1.24 -0.74
C GLY A 192 7.61 -0.14 -0.30
N ALA A 193 6.38 -0.49 0.12
CA ALA A 193 5.41 0.50 0.59
C ALA A 193 5.84 1.12 1.93
N HIS A 194 6.32 0.29 2.85
CA HIS A 194 6.79 0.71 4.17
C HIS A 194 8.01 1.62 4.06
N PHE A 195 8.96 1.27 3.19
CA PHE A 195 10.12 2.11 2.91
C PHE A 195 9.71 3.45 2.32
N LEU A 196 8.76 3.46 1.38
CA LEU A 196 8.23 4.69 0.82
C LEU A 196 7.59 5.57 1.92
N TYR A 197 6.78 4.99 2.80
CA TYR A 197 6.15 5.73 3.89
C TYR A 197 7.18 6.24 4.90
N ALA A 198 8.17 5.44 5.29
CA ALA A 198 9.24 5.86 6.22
C ALA A 198 10.08 7.01 5.62
N ALA A 199 10.39 6.94 4.33
CA ALA A 199 11.05 8.05 3.64
C ALA A 199 10.19 9.32 3.65
N VAL A 200 8.90 9.21 3.30
CA VAL A 200 7.94 10.34 3.34
C VAL A 200 7.86 10.92 4.74
N ASP A 201 7.78 10.09 5.77
CA ASP A 201 7.74 10.49 7.17
C ASP A 201 8.96 11.33 7.57
N ASN A 202 10.16 10.91 7.18
CA ASN A 202 11.38 11.67 7.44
C ASN A 202 11.37 13.05 6.75
N PHE A 203 10.85 13.14 5.52
CA PHE A 203 10.66 14.44 4.85
C PHE A 203 9.65 15.32 5.59
N LEU A 204 8.54 14.75 6.06
CA LEU A 204 7.50 15.49 6.77
C LEU A 204 7.98 16.00 8.13
N ARG A 205 8.72 15.18 8.87
CA ARG A 205 9.31 15.56 10.17
C ARG A 205 10.61 16.37 10.04
N SER A 206 11.19 16.46 8.84
CA SER A 206 12.55 17.00 8.61
C SER A 206 13.60 16.36 9.55
N SER A 207 13.47 15.06 9.81
CA SER A 207 14.27 14.33 10.79
C SER A 207 14.38 12.86 10.42
N SER A 208 15.54 12.26 10.68
CA SER A 208 15.76 10.81 10.62
C SER A 208 15.83 10.18 12.01
N ALA A 209 15.59 10.94 13.08
CA ALA A 209 15.53 10.39 14.42
C ALA A 209 14.24 9.56 14.58
N PRO A 210 14.29 8.42 15.30
CA PRO A 210 13.10 7.67 15.67
C PRO A 210 12.07 8.57 16.37
N GLY A 211 10.82 8.45 15.97
CA GLY A 211 9.69 9.10 16.63
C GLY A 211 9.17 8.28 17.81
N ASP A 212 8.28 8.90 18.58
CA ASP A 212 7.38 8.21 19.51
C ASP A 212 6.47 7.22 18.75
N THR A 213 6.27 6.01 19.27
CA THR A 213 5.60 4.92 18.54
C THR A 213 4.12 5.20 18.29
N GLU A 214 3.41 5.83 19.22
CA GLU A 214 2.00 6.17 19.04
C GLU A 214 1.82 7.24 17.96
N VAL A 215 2.66 8.28 18.00
CA VAL A 215 2.68 9.33 16.97
C VAL A 215 3.02 8.72 15.61
N GLN A 216 3.98 7.79 15.56
CA GLN A 216 4.36 7.13 14.32
C GLN A 216 3.26 6.22 13.79
N PHE A 217 2.54 5.50 14.65
CA PHE A 217 1.38 4.69 14.25
C PHE A 217 0.29 5.57 13.62
N TRP A 218 0.05 6.73 14.23
CA TRP A 218 -0.93 7.67 13.71
C TRP A 218 -0.53 8.28 12.36
N ASN A 219 0.75 8.64 12.21
CA ASN A 219 1.32 9.11 10.95
C ASN A 219 1.21 8.03 9.87
N TYR A 220 1.58 6.79 10.21
CA TYR A 220 1.47 5.62 9.35
C TYR A 220 0.05 5.44 8.82
N TYR A 221 -0.95 5.44 9.70
CA TYR A 221 -2.37 5.36 9.31
C TYR A 221 -2.79 6.52 8.40
N GLY A 222 -2.23 7.72 8.60
CA GLY A 222 -2.39 8.85 7.68
C GLY A 222 -1.82 8.56 6.29
N TYR A 223 -0.64 7.96 6.22
CA TYR A 223 0.02 7.61 4.96
C TYR A 223 -0.72 6.51 4.20
N THR A 224 -1.26 5.51 4.88
CA THR A 224 -2.05 4.44 4.25
C THR A 224 -3.37 4.99 3.67
N ALA A 225 -4.02 5.93 4.36
CA ALA A 225 -5.20 6.62 3.82
C ALA A 225 -4.87 7.47 2.57
N ILE A 226 -3.72 8.16 2.58
CA ILE A 226 -3.21 8.89 1.40
C ILE A 226 -2.88 7.90 0.27
N GLY A 227 -2.27 6.76 0.58
CA GLY A 227 -1.96 5.68 -0.36
C GLY A 227 -3.22 5.14 -1.04
N PHE A 228 -4.30 4.95 -0.29
CA PHE A 228 -5.60 4.55 -0.86
C PHE A 228 -6.19 5.64 -1.77
N GLY A 229 -6.10 6.92 -1.38
CA GLY A 229 -6.45 8.04 -2.26
C GLY A 229 -5.62 8.04 -3.56
N LEU A 230 -4.31 7.79 -3.46
CA LEU A 230 -3.43 7.67 -4.62
C LEU A 230 -3.84 6.52 -5.54
N LEU A 231 -4.18 5.34 -5.01
CA LEU A 231 -4.72 4.23 -5.79
C LEU A 231 -5.98 4.65 -6.55
N CYS A 232 -6.92 5.31 -5.88
CA CYS A 232 -8.16 5.83 -6.50
C CYS A 232 -7.87 6.75 -7.69
N ALA A 233 -7.04 7.78 -7.49
CA ALA A 233 -6.64 8.66 -8.57
C ALA A 233 -5.90 7.93 -9.70
N THR A 234 -5.06 6.96 -9.34
CA THR A 234 -4.27 6.19 -10.29
C THR A 234 -5.13 5.35 -11.20
N LEU A 235 -6.15 4.68 -10.68
CA LEU A 235 -7.05 3.88 -11.50
C LEU A 235 -7.87 4.76 -12.45
N VAL A 236 -8.38 5.89 -11.99
CA VAL A 236 -9.08 6.86 -12.86
C VAL A 236 -8.14 7.42 -13.93
N TRP A 237 -6.90 7.76 -13.57
CA TRP A 237 -5.89 8.24 -14.51
C TRP A 237 -5.49 7.16 -15.54
N ALA A 238 -5.25 5.93 -15.09
CA ALA A 238 -4.83 4.81 -15.91
C ALA A 238 -5.92 4.45 -16.93
N THR A 239 -7.19 4.39 -16.50
CA THR A 239 -8.33 4.19 -17.41
C THR A 239 -8.42 5.31 -18.44
N ARG A 240 -8.24 6.57 -18.03
CA ARG A 240 -8.20 7.71 -18.96
C ARG A 240 -7.05 7.61 -19.96
N TRP A 241 -5.87 7.25 -19.48
CA TRP A 241 -4.67 7.09 -20.30
C TRP A 241 -4.86 5.97 -21.34
N ALA A 242 -5.38 4.82 -20.91
CA ALA A 242 -5.73 3.70 -21.78
C ALA A 242 -6.76 4.12 -22.85
N ALA A 243 -7.82 4.84 -22.48
CA ALA A 243 -8.83 5.37 -23.40
C ALA A 243 -8.21 6.32 -24.46
N GLY A 244 -7.31 7.20 -24.02
CA GLY A 244 -6.54 8.09 -24.87
C GLY A 244 -7.32 9.28 -25.46
N PRO A 245 -6.72 9.98 -26.45
CA PRO A 245 -7.24 11.26 -26.94
C PRO A 245 -8.54 11.16 -27.74
N THR A 246 -8.82 10.01 -28.34
CA THR A 246 -10.01 9.77 -29.18
C THR A 246 -11.30 9.72 -28.35
N VAL A 247 -11.16 9.41 -27.06
CA VAL A 247 -12.20 9.49 -26.05
C VAL A 247 -12.05 10.83 -25.35
N ALA A 248 -12.91 11.79 -25.69
CA ALA A 248 -12.89 13.17 -25.17
C ALA A 248 -14.29 13.64 -24.77
N GLY A 249 -14.36 14.77 -24.06
CA GLY A 249 -15.62 15.34 -23.54
C GLY A 249 -16.34 14.39 -22.59
N TRP A 250 -17.67 14.36 -22.70
CA TRP A 250 -18.56 13.57 -21.85
C TRP A 250 -18.20 12.07 -21.80
N ARG A 251 -17.71 11.48 -22.90
CA ARG A 251 -17.35 10.05 -22.95
C ARG A 251 -16.20 9.73 -22.00
N ARG A 252 -15.23 10.65 -21.91
CA ARG A 252 -14.10 10.53 -20.98
C ARG A 252 -14.58 10.75 -19.54
N ALA A 253 -15.39 11.79 -19.32
CA ALA A 253 -15.94 12.08 -18.00
C ALA A 253 -16.73 10.88 -17.46
N LEU A 254 -17.62 10.29 -18.26
CA LEU A 254 -18.43 9.14 -17.87
C LEU A 254 -17.59 7.94 -17.42
N VAL A 255 -16.57 7.56 -18.19
CA VAL A 255 -15.71 6.43 -17.83
C VAL A 255 -14.84 6.73 -16.61
N CYS A 256 -14.28 7.95 -16.52
CA CYS A 256 -13.52 8.35 -15.33
C CYS A 256 -14.40 8.34 -14.07
N ALA A 257 -15.65 8.81 -14.19
CA ALA A 257 -16.62 8.82 -13.10
C ALA A 257 -17.03 7.41 -12.68
N PHE A 258 -17.33 6.54 -13.65
CA PHE A 258 -17.67 5.16 -13.39
C PHE A 258 -16.55 4.45 -12.62
N VAL A 259 -15.31 4.53 -13.10
CA VAL A 259 -14.17 3.94 -12.39
C VAL A 259 -13.95 4.60 -11.04
N GLY A 260 -14.07 5.93 -10.95
CA GLY A 260 -13.96 6.66 -9.68
C GLY A 260 -14.97 6.19 -8.63
N VAL A 261 -16.25 6.04 -9.02
CA VAL A 261 -17.30 5.47 -8.17
C VAL A 261 -16.92 4.06 -7.73
N VAL A 262 -16.64 3.19 -8.69
CA VAL A 262 -16.41 1.76 -8.43
C VAL A 262 -15.21 1.55 -7.51
N VAL A 263 -14.14 2.33 -7.67
CA VAL A 263 -12.94 2.19 -6.83
C VAL A 263 -13.15 2.76 -5.43
N VAL A 264 -13.82 3.91 -5.32
CA VAL A 264 -14.04 4.57 -4.03
C VAL A 264 -15.10 3.85 -3.19
N SER A 265 -16.18 3.37 -3.81
CA SER A 265 -17.33 2.77 -3.11
C SER A 265 -17.36 1.24 -3.14
N GLY A 266 -16.52 0.63 -3.96
CA GLY A 266 -16.54 -0.81 -4.22
C GLY A 266 -15.60 -1.63 -3.33
N PRO A 267 -15.38 -2.89 -3.68
CA PRO A 267 -14.64 -3.84 -2.84
C PRO A 267 -13.19 -3.45 -2.55
N LEU A 268 -12.56 -2.56 -3.34
CA LEU A 268 -11.18 -2.10 -3.08
C LEU A 268 -11.04 -1.32 -1.76
N THR A 269 -12.12 -0.73 -1.25
CA THR A 269 -12.15 -0.11 0.08
C THR A 269 -11.73 -1.09 1.19
N THR A 270 -11.99 -2.38 1.01
CA THR A 270 -11.64 -3.39 2.02
C THR A 270 -10.14 -3.59 2.15
N LEU A 271 -9.34 -3.19 1.14
CA LEU A 271 -7.88 -3.24 1.22
C LEU A 271 -7.37 -2.33 2.34
N PHE A 272 -7.91 -1.12 2.44
CA PHE A 272 -7.52 -0.16 3.46
C PHE A 272 -7.91 -0.64 4.86
N TRP A 273 -9.16 -1.09 5.02
CA TRP A 273 -9.63 -1.56 6.31
C TRP A 273 -8.87 -2.82 6.78
N GLN A 274 -8.52 -3.72 5.87
CA GLN A 274 -7.75 -4.91 6.23
C GLN A 274 -6.25 -4.64 6.48
N GLY A 275 -5.76 -3.41 6.25
CA GLY A 275 -4.35 -3.07 6.40
C GLY A 275 -3.47 -3.52 5.24
N TYR A 276 -4.02 -3.78 4.05
CA TYR A 276 -3.26 -4.27 2.88
C TYR A 276 -2.48 -3.18 2.16
N ASP A 277 -1.62 -2.47 2.89
CA ASP A 277 -0.99 -1.23 2.44
C ASP A 277 0.01 -1.45 1.29
N SER A 278 0.76 -2.54 1.37
CA SER A 278 1.67 -3.00 0.32
C SER A 278 0.92 -3.33 -0.97
N GLU A 279 -0.27 -3.92 -0.82
CA GLU A 279 -1.14 -4.24 -1.94
C GLU A 279 -1.68 -2.97 -2.60
N ILE A 280 -2.10 -1.98 -1.81
CA ILE A 280 -2.62 -0.69 -2.31
C ILE A 280 -1.58 0.01 -3.18
N ILE A 281 -0.34 0.18 -2.67
CA ILE A 281 0.73 0.84 -3.43
C ILE A 281 1.20 -0.04 -4.59
N GLY A 282 1.29 -1.35 -4.41
CA GLY A 282 1.62 -2.31 -5.46
C GLY A 282 0.64 -2.26 -6.64
N LEU A 283 -0.67 -2.19 -6.36
CA LEU A 283 -1.71 -2.08 -7.39
C LEU A 283 -1.65 -0.75 -8.11
N ALA A 284 -1.32 0.34 -7.40
CA ALA A 284 -1.14 1.64 -8.02
C ALA A 284 0.07 1.64 -8.98
N LEU A 285 1.22 1.13 -8.54
CA LEU A 285 2.42 0.97 -9.38
C LEU A 285 2.15 0.07 -10.59
N LEU A 286 1.46 -1.06 -10.38
CA LEU A 286 1.07 -1.98 -11.44
C LEU A 286 0.13 -1.32 -12.45
N ALA A 287 -0.88 -0.57 -12.00
CA ALA A 287 -1.83 0.10 -12.86
C ALA A 287 -1.17 1.15 -13.76
N VAL A 288 -0.22 1.94 -13.23
CA VAL A 288 0.56 2.89 -14.05
C VAL A 288 1.45 2.15 -15.04
N THR A 289 2.16 1.12 -14.59
CA THR A 289 3.02 0.29 -15.45
C THR A 289 2.22 -0.28 -16.61
N PHE A 290 1.05 -0.86 -16.32
CA PHE A 290 0.15 -1.42 -17.30
C PHE A 290 -0.39 -0.34 -18.25
N ALA A 291 -0.83 0.81 -17.76
CA ALA A 291 -1.31 1.91 -18.60
C ALA A 291 -0.24 2.39 -19.60
N LEU A 292 1.02 2.47 -19.17
CA LEU A 292 2.16 2.85 -20.03
C LEU A 292 2.52 1.74 -21.03
N LEU A 293 2.40 0.46 -20.66
CA LEU A 293 2.55 -0.67 -21.58
C LEU A 293 1.46 -0.69 -22.65
N LEU A 294 0.22 -0.41 -22.26
CA LEU A 294 -0.93 -0.29 -23.15
C LEU A 294 -0.73 0.83 -24.16
N ARG A 295 -0.36 2.01 -23.68
CA ARG A 295 -0.17 3.22 -24.50
C ARG A 295 1.14 3.91 -24.15
N PRO A 296 2.22 3.65 -24.89
CA PRO A 296 3.53 4.18 -24.57
C PRO A 296 3.61 5.71 -24.80
N PRO A 297 4.35 6.47 -23.97
CA PRO A 297 4.64 7.88 -24.23
C PRO A 297 5.45 8.03 -25.53
N PRO A 298 5.68 9.23 -26.09
CA PRO A 298 6.33 9.37 -27.42
C PRO A 298 7.80 8.93 -27.49
N SER A 299 8.58 9.14 -26.43
CA SER A 299 10.00 8.74 -26.36
C SER A 299 10.12 7.28 -25.93
N ALA A 300 10.82 6.46 -26.73
CA ALA A 300 10.99 5.03 -26.42
C ALA A 300 11.93 4.80 -25.23
N TYR A 301 12.95 5.67 -25.08
CA TYR A 301 13.83 5.65 -23.91
C TYR A 301 13.04 5.93 -22.62
N GLU A 302 12.31 7.05 -22.55
CA GLU A 302 11.49 7.38 -21.37
C GLU A 302 10.48 6.29 -21.05
N TRP A 303 9.86 5.71 -22.08
CA TRP A 303 8.91 4.63 -21.91
C TRP A 303 9.57 3.43 -21.20
N ILE A 304 10.69 2.94 -21.74
CA ILE A 304 11.37 1.78 -21.18
C ILE A 304 11.90 2.08 -19.78
N THR A 305 12.61 3.20 -19.57
CA THR A 305 13.13 3.56 -18.24
C THR A 305 12.03 3.61 -17.20
N THR A 306 10.90 4.25 -17.52
CA THR A 306 9.78 4.39 -16.59
C THR A 306 9.16 3.03 -16.31
N VAL A 307 8.85 2.23 -17.34
CA VAL A 307 8.22 0.92 -17.16
C VAL A 307 9.12 -0.04 -16.39
N THR A 308 10.43 -0.08 -16.67
CA THR A 308 11.34 -0.97 -15.95
C THR A 308 11.54 -0.55 -14.50
N LEU A 309 11.61 0.76 -14.23
CA LEU A 309 11.66 1.30 -12.87
C LEU A 309 10.40 0.93 -12.07
N LEU A 310 9.22 1.19 -12.64
CA LEU A 310 7.95 0.90 -11.98
C LEU A 310 7.72 -0.61 -11.83
N ALA A 311 8.15 -1.43 -12.78
CA ALA A 311 8.11 -2.88 -12.66
C ALA A 311 8.97 -3.37 -11.49
N ALA A 312 10.22 -2.89 -11.36
CA ALA A 312 11.07 -3.23 -10.23
C ALA A 312 10.46 -2.76 -8.89
N ALA A 313 9.97 -1.51 -8.85
CA ALA A 313 9.28 -0.98 -7.66
C ALA A 313 8.03 -1.80 -7.31
N THR A 314 7.26 -2.26 -8.30
CA THR A 314 6.08 -3.12 -8.08
C THR A 314 6.51 -4.43 -7.42
N VAL A 315 7.57 -5.07 -7.90
CA VAL A 315 8.07 -6.33 -7.32
C VAL A 315 8.60 -6.12 -5.90
N ILE A 316 9.32 -5.03 -5.64
CA ILE A 316 9.85 -4.70 -4.30
C ILE A 316 8.72 -4.37 -3.31
N THR A 317 7.65 -3.76 -3.81
CA THR A 317 6.47 -3.41 -3.00
C THR A 317 5.57 -4.61 -2.74
N TYR A 318 5.35 -5.44 -3.76
CA TYR A 318 4.47 -6.60 -3.68
C TYR A 318 4.83 -7.62 -4.77
N ASN A 319 5.73 -8.55 -4.42
CA ASN A 319 6.33 -9.51 -5.34
C ASN A 319 5.32 -10.42 -6.07
N LEU A 320 4.15 -10.69 -5.47
CA LEU A 320 3.08 -11.48 -6.09
C LEU A 320 2.63 -10.91 -7.44
N PHE A 321 2.70 -9.59 -7.62
CA PHE A 321 2.30 -8.93 -8.86
C PHE A 321 3.29 -9.12 -10.00
N ALA A 322 4.49 -9.64 -9.72
CA ALA A 322 5.48 -10.02 -10.72
C ALA A 322 4.92 -11.02 -11.75
N LEU A 323 3.93 -11.84 -11.38
CA LEU A 323 3.34 -12.85 -12.26
C LEU A 323 2.63 -12.25 -13.49
N PHE A 324 2.12 -11.01 -13.38
CA PHE A 324 1.33 -10.38 -14.44
C PHE A 324 2.15 -9.46 -15.35
N LEU A 325 3.29 -8.96 -14.86
CA LEU A 325 4.15 -8.02 -15.58
C LEU A 325 4.75 -8.60 -16.88
N PRO A 326 5.29 -9.85 -16.91
CA PRO A 326 5.84 -10.44 -18.13
C PRO A 326 4.81 -10.56 -19.25
N ALA A 327 3.58 -10.95 -18.94
CA ALA A 327 2.50 -11.09 -19.93
C ALA A 327 2.21 -9.76 -20.64
N ALA A 328 2.03 -8.69 -19.85
CA ALA A 328 1.81 -7.35 -20.38
C ALA A 328 3.03 -6.82 -21.16
N ALA A 329 4.23 -7.05 -20.64
CA ALA A 329 5.48 -6.61 -21.25
C ALA A 329 5.72 -7.29 -22.59
N VAL A 330 5.58 -8.61 -22.69
CA VAL A 330 5.74 -9.37 -23.94
C VAL A 330 4.72 -8.91 -24.98
N ALA A 331 3.45 -8.77 -24.60
CA ALA A 331 2.42 -8.27 -25.51
C ALA A 331 2.74 -6.85 -26.02
N ALA A 332 3.22 -5.96 -25.16
CA ALA A 332 3.63 -4.61 -25.55
C ALA A 332 4.89 -4.61 -26.44
N VAL A 333 5.89 -5.44 -26.14
CA VAL A 333 7.11 -5.60 -26.95
C VAL A 333 6.74 -6.06 -28.36
N ILE A 334 5.84 -7.03 -28.49
CA ILE A 334 5.36 -7.52 -29.79
C ILE A 334 4.62 -6.40 -30.54
N ALA A 335 3.66 -5.74 -29.87
CA ALA A 335 2.84 -4.70 -30.47
C ALA A 335 3.66 -3.48 -30.93
N TYR A 336 4.68 -3.11 -30.16
CA TYR A 336 5.53 -1.94 -30.41
C TYR A 336 6.95 -2.30 -30.87
N ARG A 337 7.16 -3.53 -31.40
CA ARG A 337 8.48 -4.04 -31.80
C ARG A 337 9.26 -3.12 -32.74
N LYS A 338 8.57 -2.47 -33.69
CA LYS A 338 9.19 -1.53 -34.65
C LYS A 338 9.78 -0.31 -33.96
N ARG A 339 9.19 0.10 -32.83
CA ARG A 339 9.62 1.24 -32.04
C ARG A 339 10.77 0.89 -31.09
N LEU A 340 10.82 -0.36 -30.64
CA LEU A 340 11.88 -0.86 -29.74
C LEU A 340 13.09 -1.39 -30.49
N ALA A 341 12.94 -1.84 -31.73
CA ALA A 341 14.04 -2.39 -32.54
C ALA A 341 15.25 -1.45 -32.65
N PRO A 342 15.12 -0.13 -32.84
CA PRO A 342 16.28 0.77 -32.89
C PRO A 342 17.03 0.90 -31.55
N ILE A 343 16.36 0.62 -30.42
CA ILE A 343 16.89 0.83 -29.07
C ILE A 343 17.04 -0.48 -28.29
N TRP A 344 17.04 -1.63 -28.97
CA TRP A 344 16.94 -2.94 -28.32
C TRP A 344 18.02 -3.19 -27.25
N LYS A 345 19.26 -2.73 -27.48
CA LYS A 345 20.35 -2.85 -26.52
C LYS A 345 20.06 -2.10 -25.22
N TYR A 346 19.50 -0.89 -25.35
CA TYR A 346 19.04 -0.11 -24.21
C TYR A 346 17.89 -0.82 -23.49
N THR A 347 16.93 -1.36 -24.23
CA THR A 347 15.81 -2.11 -23.68
C THR A 347 16.28 -3.32 -22.86
N VAL A 348 17.18 -4.13 -23.42
CA VAL A 348 17.76 -5.29 -22.71
C VAL A 348 18.53 -4.84 -21.48
N GLY A 349 19.39 -3.82 -21.61
CA GLY A 349 20.14 -3.28 -20.46
C GLY A 349 19.24 -2.79 -19.34
N ALA A 350 18.18 -2.04 -19.67
CA ALA A 350 17.21 -1.56 -18.68
C ALA A 350 16.44 -2.71 -18.00
N ILE A 351 16.05 -3.75 -18.76
CA ILE A 351 15.41 -4.95 -18.21
C ILE A 351 16.36 -5.70 -17.27
N VAL A 352 17.64 -5.85 -17.64
CA VAL A 352 18.63 -6.53 -16.79
C VAL A 352 18.85 -5.77 -15.49
N VAL A 353 19.03 -4.45 -15.55
CA VAL A 353 19.23 -3.62 -14.34
C VAL A 353 18.00 -3.66 -13.44
N ALA A 354 16.80 -3.48 -14.00
CA ALA A 354 15.56 -3.56 -13.23
C ALA A 354 15.29 -4.97 -12.70
N GLY A 355 15.61 -6.00 -13.49
CA GLY A 355 15.51 -7.40 -13.09
C GLY A 355 16.42 -7.70 -11.92
N ALA A 356 17.67 -7.24 -11.94
CA ALA A 356 18.60 -7.38 -10.82
C ALA A 356 18.07 -6.71 -9.54
N ALA A 357 17.54 -5.49 -9.65
CA ALA A 357 16.92 -4.80 -8.51
C ALA A 357 15.67 -5.53 -8.00
N ALA A 358 14.81 -6.02 -8.89
CA ALA A 358 13.61 -6.77 -8.55
C ALA A 358 13.92 -8.13 -7.91
N SER A 359 14.99 -8.80 -8.38
CA SER A 359 15.44 -10.09 -7.85
C SER A 359 15.85 -10.02 -6.38
N PHE A 360 16.22 -8.84 -5.86
CA PHE A 360 16.58 -8.63 -4.47
C PHE A 360 15.58 -9.25 -3.49
N VAL A 361 14.28 -9.02 -3.69
CA VAL A 361 13.23 -9.56 -2.79
C VAL A 361 13.16 -11.08 -2.85
N PHE A 362 13.30 -11.66 -4.05
CA PHE A 362 13.32 -13.11 -4.20
C PHE A 362 14.57 -13.74 -3.58
N TRP A 363 15.73 -13.08 -3.72
CA TRP A 363 16.97 -13.50 -3.06
C TRP A 363 16.83 -13.51 -1.55
N GLN A 364 16.23 -12.46 -0.98
CA GLN A 364 15.98 -12.39 0.46
C GLN A 364 15.10 -13.55 0.94
N GLN A 365 13.97 -13.79 0.27
CA GLN A 365 13.05 -14.88 0.61
C GLN A 365 13.72 -16.27 0.51
N LEU A 366 14.56 -16.48 -0.51
CA LEU A 366 15.32 -17.72 -0.67
C LEU A 366 16.34 -17.94 0.46
N LEU A 367 17.02 -16.89 0.92
CA LEU A 367 18.04 -16.98 1.96
C LEU A 367 17.47 -17.41 3.32
N VAL A 368 16.25 -16.99 3.63
CA VAL A 368 15.55 -17.32 4.89
C VAL A 368 14.72 -18.61 4.76
N GLY A 369 14.84 -19.32 3.63
CA GLY A 369 14.19 -20.62 3.44
C GLY A 369 12.68 -20.55 3.23
N LEU A 370 12.13 -19.38 2.87
CA LEU A 370 10.72 -19.24 2.54
C LEU A 370 10.39 -20.06 1.28
N GLY A 371 9.71 -21.18 1.50
CA GLY A 371 9.26 -22.07 0.43
C GLY A 371 7.92 -21.66 -0.19
N PRO A 372 7.51 -22.32 -1.29
CA PRO A 372 6.21 -22.12 -1.94
C PRO A 372 4.99 -22.42 -1.05
N SER A 373 5.18 -23.01 0.13
CA SER A 373 4.12 -23.26 1.12
C SER A 373 3.51 -21.97 1.67
N HIS A 374 4.29 -20.89 1.79
CA HIS A 374 3.84 -19.61 2.33
C HIS A 374 2.79 -18.92 1.44
N THR A 375 2.76 -19.21 0.12
CA THR A 375 1.68 -18.73 -0.75
C THR A 375 0.33 -19.43 -0.52
N ASN A 376 0.29 -20.35 0.44
CA ASN A 376 -0.91 -21.06 0.88
C ASN A 376 -1.27 -20.76 2.34
N GLU A 377 -0.76 -19.69 2.94
CA GLU A 377 -1.13 -19.29 4.30
C GLU A 377 -2.64 -19.07 4.47
N ILE A 378 -3.11 -19.37 5.68
CA ILE A 378 -4.48 -19.10 6.12
C ILE A 378 -4.49 -17.64 6.59
N GLY A 379 -4.94 -16.75 5.70
CA GLY A 379 -5.12 -15.33 5.99
C GLY A 379 -6.57 -14.92 5.80
N GLY A 380 -7.06 -13.99 6.64
CA GLY A 380 -8.43 -13.51 6.57
C GLY A 380 -8.58 -12.45 5.48
N ILE A 381 -9.20 -12.78 4.34
CA ILE A 381 -9.48 -11.84 3.26
C ILE A 381 -10.97 -11.75 2.95
N VAL A 382 -11.48 -10.55 2.73
CA VAL A 382 -12.83 -10.35 2.20
C VAL A 382 -12.84 -10.74 0.71
N PRO A 383 -13.55 -11.80 0.31
CA PRO A 383 -13.54 -12.27 -1.07
C PRO A 383 -14.25 -11.28 -2.00
N PHE A 384 -13.69 -11.09 -3.20
CA PHE A 384 -14.36 -10.28 -4.23
C PHE A 384 -15.49 -11.08 -4.89
N ASP A 385 -16.62 -10.42 -5.11
CA ASP A 385 -17.74 -10.99 -5.85
C ASP A 385 -17.28 -11.42 -7.25
N ARG A 386 -17.27 -12.74 -7.48
CA ARG A 386 -16.81 -13.36 -8.72
C ARG A 386 -17.65 -12.90 -9.91
N GLY A 387 -18.95 -12.70 -9.70
CA GLY A 387 -19.88 -12.22 -10.73
C GLY A 387 -19.47 -10.84 -11.27
N THR A 388 -19.13 -9.92 -10.37
CA THR A 388 -18.67 -8.57 -10.70
C THR A 388 -17.34 -8.59 -11.45
N VAL A 389 -16.36 -9.37 -10.98
CA VAL A 389 -15.06 -9.51 -11.66
C VAL A 389 -15.25 -10.09 -13.07
N ALA A 390 -16.05 -11.16 -13.19
CA ALA A 390 -16.34 -11.80 -14.47
C ALA A 390 -17.11 -10.85 -15.42
N ALA A 391 -18.12 -10.14 -14.94
CA ALA A 391 -18.88 -9.19 -15.74
C ALA A 391 -18.00 -8.05 -16.26
N LEU A 392 -17.12 -7.49 -15.41
CA LEU A 392 -16.16 -6.47 -15.81
C LEU A 392 -15.18 -7.00 -16.87
N GLY A 393 -14.64 -8.20 -16.65
CA GLY A 393 -13.78 -8.89 -17.61
C GLY A 393 -14.49 -9.11 -18.96
N LEU A 394 -15.73 -9.59 -18.95
CA LEU A 394 -16.53 -9.83 -20.16
C LEU A 394 -16.83 -8.53 -20.92
N VAL A 395 -17.14 -7.44 -20.23
CA VAL A 395 -17.34 -6.13 -20.87
C VAL A 395 -16.07 -5.66 -21.58
N VAL A 396 -14.92 -5.83 -20.94
CA VAL A 396 -13.62 -5.49 -21.54
C VAL A 396 -13.31 -6.40 -22.73
N VAL A 397 -13.51 -7.71 -22.62
CA VAL A 397 -13.33 -8.67 -23.72
C VAL A 397 -14.29 -8.37 -24.89
N ALA A 398 -15.56 -8.10 -24.63
CA ALA A 398 -16.53 -7.73 -25.66
C ALA A 398 -16.12 -6.43 -26.37
N ALA A 399 -15.64 -5.44 -25.60
CA ALA A 399 -15.09 -4.20 -26.14
C ALA A 399 -13.88 -4.48 -27.08
N MET A 400 -13.03 -5.44 -26.72
CA MET A 400 -11.86 -5.84 -27.51
C MET A 400 -12.21 -6.59 -28.80
N LEU A 401 -13.18 -7.50 -28.76
CA LEU A 401 -13.59 -8.31 -29.91
C LEU A 401 -14.29 -7.50 -31.00
N SER A 402 -14.73 -6.30 -30.68
CA SER A 402 -15.29 -5.37 -31.65
C SER A 402 -14.34 -5.03 -32.80
N ARG A 403 -14.90 -4.60 -33.93
CA ARG A 403 -14.11 -4.14 -35.09
C ARG A 403 -13.28 -2.90 -34.76
N THR A 404 -13.83 -2.00 -33.93
CA THR A 404 -13.16 -0.77 -33.50
C THR A 404 -11.98 -1.07 -32.58
N GLY A 405 -12.15 -2.01 -31.64
CA GLY A 405 -11.12 -2.46 -30.71
C GLY A 405 -9.94 -3.13 -31.44
N ARG A 406 -10.20 -4.06 -32.35
CA ARG A 406 -9.12 -4.79 -33.05
C ARG A 406 -8.16 -3.91 -33.87
N ARG A 407 -8.53 -2.67 -34.19
CA ARG A 407 -7.69 -1.74 -34.97
C ARG A 407 -6.69 -0.94 -34.13
N VAL A 408 -6.81 -0.94 -32.80
CA VAL A 408 -5.95 -0.14 -31.91
C VAL A 408 -5.08 -1.09 -31.08
N ALA A 409 -3.76 -0.96 -31.19
CA ALA A 409 -2.78 -1.85 -30.54
C ALA A 409 -2.92 -2.00 -29.02
N VAL A 410 -3.51 -0.99 -28.35
CA VAL A 410 -3.87 -1.01 -26.93
C VAL A 410 -4.70 -2.25 -26.56
N TRP A 411 -5.67 -2.62 -27.39
CA TRP A 411 -6.69 -3.60 -27.01
C TRP A 411 -6.23 -5.05 -27.09
N PRO A 412 -5.46 -5.48 -28.10
CA PRO A 412 -4.80 -6.78 -28.07
C PRO A 412 -3.89 -6.97 -26.86
N ILE A 413 -3.13 -5.93 -26.46
CA ILE A 413 -2.24 -6.01 -25.28
C ILE A 413 -3.06 -6.22 -24.00
N ALA A 414 -4.10 -5.41 -23.80
CA ALA A 414 -4.98 -5.56 -22.65
C ALA A 414 -5.64 -6.95 -22.64
N ALA A 415 -6.06 -7.46 -23.80
CA ALA A 415 -6.78 -8.73 -23.92
C ALA A 415 -5.89 -9.89 -23.50
N VAL A 416 -4.70 -9.96 -24.10
CA VAL A 416 -3.70 -10.98 -23.79
C VAL A 416 -3.34 -10.94 -22.31
N THR A 417 -3.15 -9.75 -21.74
CA THR A 417 -2.80 -9.60 -20.33
C THR A 417 -3.92 -10.09 -19.40
N ILE A 418 -5.17 -9.69 -19.65
CA ILE A 418 -6.32 -10.11 -18.83
C ILE A 418 -6.57 -11.61 -18.96
N VAL A 419 -6.50 -12.17 -20.18
CA VAL A 419 -6.69 -13.60 -20.42
C VAL A 419 -5.60 -14.43 -19.75
N ILE A 420 -4.32 -14.04 -19.87
CA ILE A 420 -3.23 -14.72 -19.18
C ILE A 420 -3.38 -14.56 -17.67
N GLY A 421 -3.74 -13.37 -17.18
CA GLY A 421 -3.98 -13.12 -15.76
C GLY A 421 -5.10 -13.99 -15.18
N LEU A 422 -6.22 -14.12 -15.89
CA LEU A 422 -7.29 -15.06 -15.55
C LEU A 422 -6.80 -16.51 -15.56
N GLY A 423 -5.96 -16.88 -16.54
CA GLY A 423 -5.33 -18.20 -16.59
C GLY A 423 -4.45 -18.48 -15.37
N ILE A 424 -3.67 -17.49 -14.91
CA ILE A 424 -2.85 -17.59 -13.69
C ILE A 424 -3.75 -17.78 -12.46
N VAL A 425 -4.80 -16.95 -12.30
CA VAL A 425 -5.78 -17.08 -11.21
C VAL A 425 -6.42 -18.47 -11.21
N MET A 426 -6.86 -18.96 -12.38
CA MET A 426 -7.49 -20.28 -12.50
C MET A 426 -6.50 -21.41 -12.19
N ALA A 427 -5.25 -21.31 -12.63
CA ALA A 427 -4.22 -22.31 -12.31
C ALA A 427 -3.96 -22.36 -10.80
N PHE A 428 -3.89 -21.20 -10.14
CA PHE A 428 -3.77 -21.11 -8.69
C PHE A 428 -4.99 -21.71 -7.97
N ALA A 429 -6.21 -21.38 -8.43
CA ALA A 429 -7.43 -21.91 -7.86
C ALA A 429 -7.50 -23.44 -7.97
N VAL A 430 -7.16 -24.00 -9.14
CA VAL A 430 -7.12 -25.46 -9.35
C VAL A 430 -6.08 -26.11 -8.45
N GLN A 431 -4.89 -25.53 -8.33
CA GLN A 431 -3.84 -26.05 -7.47
C GLN A 431 -4.26 -26.04 -5.99
N GLN A 432 -4.87 -24.96 -5.50
CA GLN A 432 -5.33 -24.86 -4.11
C GLN A 432 -6.50 -25.81 -3.83
N LEU A 433 -7.50 -25.89 -4.72
CA LEU A 433 -8.61 -26.84 -4.58
C LEU A 433 -8.12 -28.29 -4.60
N ALA A 434 -7.13 -28.61 -5.43
CA ALA A 434 -6.55 -29.96 -5.50
C ALA A 434 -5.72 -30.30 -4.25
N ALA A 435 -5.00 -29.32 -3.69
CA ALA A 435 -4.12 -29.53 -2.53
C ALA A 435 -4.86 -29.48 -1.18
N PHE A 436 -5.88 -28.63 -1.05
CA PHE A 436 -6.50 -28.27 0.23
C PHE A 436 -8.04 -28.39 0.25
N GLY A 437 -8.69 -28.64 -0.88
CA GLY A 437 -10.15 -28.70 -0.98
C GLY A 437 -10.87 -27.35 -0.99
N GLU A 438 -10.15 -26.24 -0.81
CA GLU A 438 -10.68 -24.88 -0.76
C GLU A 438 -9.71 -23.86 -1.37
N THR A 439 -10.18 -22.64 -1.60
CA THR A 439 -9.36 -21.51 -2.06
C THR A 439 -8.83 -20.70 -0.88
N ARG A 440 -7.60 -20.20 -0.97
CA ARG A 440 -6.91 -19.50 0.13
C ARG A 440 -6.60 -18.04 -0.17
N TYR A 441 -6.11 -17.34 0.86
CA TYR A 441 -5.80 -15.92 0.92
C TYR A 441 -5.19 -15.32 -0.36
N TYR A 442 -4.09 -15.88 -0.86
CA TYR A 442 -3.36 -15.32 -2.01
C TYR A 442 -4.11 -15.44 -3.34
N LEU A 443 -5.11 -16.32 -3.48
CA LEU A 443 -5.95 -16.35 -4.67
C LEU A 443 -6.75 -15.04 -4.81
N GLU A 444 -7.30 -14.52 -3.71
CA GLU A 444 -8.05 -13.26 -3.70
C GLU A 444 -7.18 -12.08 -4.12
N LYS A 445 -5.92 -12.05 -3.66
CA LYS A 445 -4.93 -11.04 -4.07
C LYS A 445 -4.68 -11.05 -5.57
N LEU A 446 -4.60 -12.24 -6.19
CA LEU A 446 -4.48 -12.36 -7.65
C LEU A 446 -5.75 -11.88 -8.37
N ILE A 447 -6.93 -12.07 -7.76
CA ILE A 447 -8.20 -11.59 -8.30
C ILE A 447 -8.28 -10.06 -8.25
N HIS A 448 -7.77 -9.42 -7.20
CA HIS A 448 -7.66 -7.96 -7.11
C HIS A 448 -6.83 -7.39 -8.27
N VAL A 449 -5.74 -8.06 -8.66
CA VAL A 449 -4.95 -7.66 -9.83
C VAL A 449 -5.77 -7.71 -11.11
N VAL A 450 -6.44 -8.84 -11.39
CA VAL A 450 -7.27 -8.97 -12.59
C VAL A 450 -8.38 -7.92 -12.60
N TYR A 451 -8.98 -7.64 -11.45
CA TYR A 451 -9.99 -6.60 -11.29
C TYR A 451 -9.44 -5.21 -11.65
N VAL A 452 -8.28 -4.83 -11.12
CA VAL A 452 -7.61 -3.56 -11.44
C VAL A 452 -7.25 -3.47 -12.93
N LEU A 453 -6.69 -4.52 -13.51
CA LEU A 453 -6.36 -4.55 -14.95
C LEU A 453 -7.62 -4.41 -15.81
N ALA A 454 -8.73 -5.02 -15.40
CA ALA A 454 -10.02 -4.87 -16.07
C ALA A 454 -10.58 -3.44 -15.94
N LEU A 455 -10.48 -2.80 -14.77
CA LEU A 455 -10.86 -1.38 -14.58
C LEU A 455 -10.06 -0.43 -15.48
N VAL A 456 -8.74 -0.64 -15.60
CA VAL A 456 -7.91 0.11 -16.56
C VAL A 456 -8.41 -0.13 -17.99
N GLY A 457 -8.78 -1.38 -18.30
CA GLY A 457 -9.37 -1.80 -19.57
C GLY A 457 -10.72 -1.15 -19.91
N VAL A 458 -11.52 -0.70 -18.93
CA VAL A 458 -12.83 -0.05 -19.15
C VAL A 458 -12.71 1.20 -20.04
N GLY A 459 -11.52 1.83 -20.10
CA GLY A 459 -11.23 2.91 -21.05
C GLY A 459 -11.60 2.58 -22.50
N ALA A 460 -11.61 1.30 -22.86
CA ALA A 460 -12.04 0.79 -24.17
C ALA A 460 -13.51 1.01 -24.47
N VAL A 461 -14.36 0.87 -23.44
CA VAL A 461 -15.82 0.91 -23.57
C VAL A 461 -16.27 2.28 -24.08
N ALA A 462 -15.53 3.35 -23.75
CA ALA A 462 -15.84 4.69 -24.22
C ALA A 462 -15.72 4.87 -25.73
N LEU A 463 -15.02 3.99 -26.45
CA LEU A 463 -14.91 4.03 -27.91
C LEU A 463 -16.21 3.61 -28.62
N PHE A 464 -17.12 2.93 -27.92
CA PHE A 464 -18.45 2.56 -28.44
C PHE A 464 -19.47 3.67 -28.31
N LEU A 465 -19.18 4.65 -27.46
CA LEU A 465 -20.03 5.80 -27.27
C LEU A 465 -19.87 6.73 -28.46
N LYS A 466 -20.99 7.03 -29.13
CA LYS A 466 -21.01 7.97 -30.27
C LYS A 466 -20.59 9.37 -29.79
N PRO A 467 -19.68 10.05 -30.49
CA PRO A 467 -19.40 11.45 -30.18
C PRO A 467 -20.68 12.28 -30.37
N TRP A 468 -21.02 13.10 -29.37
CA TRP A 468 -22.13 14.04 -29.47
C TRP A 468 -21.73 15.18 -30.42
N ARG A 469 -22.64 15.62 -31.30
CA ARG A 469 -22.39 16.65 -32.33
C ARG A 469 -23.31 17.86 -32.13
N GLY A 470 -23.36 18.43 -30.94
CA GLY A 470 -24.35 19.45 -30.65
C GLY A 470 -24.10 20.16 -29.33
N LEU A 471 -23.25 21.18 -29.36
CA LEU A 471 -23.40 22.51 -28.74
C LEU A 471 -22.09 23.27 -29.03
N GLY A 472 -22.18 24.45 -29.66
CA GLY A 472 -21.05 25.16 -30.29
C GLY A 472 -19.90 25.65 -29.39
N SER A 473 -19.75 25.16 -28.15
CA SER A 473 -18.61 25.51 -27.30
C SER A 473 -17.95 24.28 -26.67
N ARG A 474 -16.67 24.05 -27.04
CA ARG A 474 -15.81 22.99 -26.47
C ARG A 474 -15.70 23.03 -24.94
N ARG A 475 -15.83 24.21 -24.32
CA ARG A 475 -15.71 24.37 -22.85
C ARG A 475 -16.94 23.83 -22.11
N LEU A 476 -18.16 24.09 -22.61
CA LEU A 476 -19.38 23.55 -22.01
C LEU A 476 -19.50 22.04 -22.24
N GLU A 477 -19.03 21.55 -23.40
CA GLU A 477 -19.00 20.10 -23.73
C GLU A 477 -18.04 19.28 -22.86
N GLU A 478 -17.03 19.89 -22.25
CA GLU A 478 -16.09 19.23 -21.33
C GLU A 478 -16.43 19.46 -19.84
N GLY A 479 -16.92 20.64 -19.47
CA GLY A 479 -17.15 21.04 -18.08
C GLY A 479 -18.42 20.47 -17.45
N VAL A 480 -19.57 20.59 -18.13
CA VAL A 480 -20.87 20.16 -17.57
C VAL A 480 -20.91 18.65 -17.30
N PRO A 481 -20.45 17.77 -18.23
CA PRO A 481 -20.44 16.34 -17.97
C PRO A 481 -19.48 15.94 -16.85
N ALA A 482 -18.34 16.64 -16.72
CA ALA A 482 -17.38 16.39 -15.65
C ALA A 482 -17.94 16.78 -14.27
N LEU A 483 -18.69 17.89 -14.19
CA LEU A 483 -19.35 18.31 -12.96
C LEU A 483 -20.49 17.37 -12.57
N ALA A 484 -21.34 16.96 -13.52
CA ALA A 484 -22.40 16.00 -13.25
C ALA A 484 -21.83 14.63 -12.82
N ALA A 485 -20.78 14.17 -13.51
CA ALA A 485 -20.01 12.98 -13.13
C ALA A 485 -19.44 13.08 -11.71
N LEU A 486 -18.88 14.24 -11.35
CA LEU A 486 -18.34 14.49 -10.01
C LEU A 486 -19.44 14.40 -8.96
N VAL A 487 -20.60 15.01 -9.19
CA VAL A 487 -21.74 14.92 -8.27
C VAL A 487 -22.18 13.47 -8.09
N ILE A 488 -22.33 12.72 -9.18
CA ILE A 488 -22.66 11.29 -9.12
C ILE A 488 -21.60 10.52 -8.31
N MET A 489 -20.31 10.83 -8.52
CA MET A 489 -19.23 10.16 -7.81
C MET A 489 -19.26 10.42 -6.32
N VAL A 490 -19.45 11.67 -5.90
CA VAL A 490 -19.55 12.05 -4.48
C VAL A 490 -20.80 11.43 -3.83
N VAL A 491 -21.93 11.44 -4.54
CA VAL A 491 -23.20 10.85 -4.06
C VAL A 491 -23.06 9.33 -3.92
N ALA A 492 -22.54 8.63 -4.93
CA ALA A 492 -22.41 7.18 -4.94
C ALA A 492 -21.31 6.66 -3.98
N ALA A 493 -20.27 7.47 -3.72
CA ALA A 493 -19.31 7.22 -2.65
C ALA A 493 -19.95 7.24 -1.26
N GLY A 494 -21.22 7.63 -1.13
CA GLY A 494 -21.95 7.52 0.13
C GLY A 494 -21.57 8.57 1.15
N MET A 495 -21.04 9.71 0.70
CA MET A 495 -20.81 10.87 1.57
C MET A 495 -22.12 11.61 1.95
N LEU A 496 -23.27 11.12 1.46
CA LEU A 496 -24.60 11.48 1.96
C LEU A 496 -25.06 10.43 2.97
N PRO A 497 -25.52 10.83 4.17
CA PRO A 497 -26.01 9.88 5.19
C PRO A 497 -27.15 9.02 4.63
N SER A 498 -27.00 7.69 4.68
CA SER A 498 -28.11 6.78 4.44
C SER A 498 -28.63 6.22 5.77
N ALA A 499 -29.94 6.16 5.92
CA ALA A 499 -30.63 5.57 7.07
C ALA A 499 -30.64 4.03 7.05
N THR A 500 -29.69 3.38 6.36
CA THR A 500 -29.71 1.93 6.14
C THR A 500 -28.84 1.19 7.16
N ASP A 501 -29.47 0.26 7.87
CA ASP A 501 -28.92 -0.22 9.14
C ASP A 501 -28.00 -1.43 9.11
N LYS A 502 -27.91 -2.16 7.99
CA LYS A 502 -27.30 -3.50 7.99
C LYS A 502 -25.98 -3.56 7.22
N ILE A 503 -24.88 -3.58 7.98
CA ILE A 503 -23.61 -4.20 7.57
C ILE A 503 -23.65 -5.63 8.12
N PHE A 504 -23.42 -6.63 7.27
CA PHE A 504 -23.23 -8.00 7.75
C PHE A 504 -21.80 -8.11 8.26
N THR A 505 -21.63 -8.12 9.58
CA THR A 505 -20.32 -8.14 10.25
C THR A 505 -19.82 -9.54 10.59
N ALA A 506 -20.64 -10.58 10.43
CA ALA A 506 -20.23 -11.94 10.71
C ALA A 506 -19.29 -12.47 9.62
N TRP A 507 -18.04 -12.73 10.00
CA TRP A 507 -17.12 -13.54 9.20
C TRP A 507 -17.72 -14.95 9.00
N PRO A 508 -17.55 -15.61 7.83
CA PRO A 508 -16.84 -15.17 6.62
C PRO A 508 -17.69 -14.31 5.67
N THR A 509 -18.95 -14.06 6.00
CA THR A 509 -19.92 -13.36 5.14
C THR A 509 -19.77 -11.84 5.21
N PHE A 510 -18.58 -11.30 5.40
CA PHE A 510 -18.43 -9.85 5.51
C PHE A 510 -18.72 -9.19 4.15
N HIS A 511 -19.88 -8.54 4.02
CA HIS A 511 -20.25 -7.79 2.82
C HIS A 511 -21.22 -6.65 3.16
N PRO A 512 -21.19 -5.54 2.40
CA PRO A 512 -22.22 -4.54 2.49
C PRO A 512 -23.56 -5.20 2.11
N GLY A 513 -24.59 -4.97 2.93
CA GLY A 513 -25.95 -5.39 2.58
C GLY A 513 -26.41 -4.79 1.24
N PRO A 514 -27.53 -5.29 0.67
CA PRO A 514 -27.95 -4.97 -0.71
C PRO A 514 -28.22 -3.47 -0.97
N ASN A 515 -28.38 -2.68 0.09
CA ASN A 515 -28.67 -1.23 0.04
C ASN A 515 -27.54 -0.39 0.65
N THR A 516 -26.31 -0.90 0.71
CA THR A 516 -25.13 -0.16 1.18
C THR A 516 -23.94 -0.44 0.27
N THR A 517 -22.97 0.48 0.26
CA THR A 517 -21.66 0.29 -0.37
C THR A 517 -20.58 -0.01 0.68
N TRP A 518 -19.40 -0.41 0.24
CA TRP A 518 -18.25 -0.58 1.14
C TRP A 518 -17.83 0.74 1.77
N ALA A 519 -17.82 1.82 0.97
CA ALA A 519 -17.57 3.17 1.47
C ALA A 519 -18.58 3.59 2.53
N GLN A 520 -19.89 3.39 2.28
CA GLN A 520 -20.92 3.69 3.28
C GLN A 520 -20.76 2.86 4.55
N GLY A 521 -20.43 1.57 4.40
CA GLY A 521 -20.17 0.71 5.54
C GLY A 521 -19.08 1.28 6.46
N TRP A 522 -17.95 1.66 5.87
CA TRP A 522 -16.83 2.27 6.58
C TRP A 522 -17.19 3.64 7.16
N THR A 523 -17.74 4.55 6.35
CA THR A 523 -18.02 5.93 6.78
C THR A 523 -19.15 6.02 7.81
N SER A 524 -20.03 5.00 7.87
CA SER A 524 -21.07 4.87 8.90
C SER A 524 -20.51 4.60 10.30
N ARG A 525 -19.21 4.28 10.43
CA ARG A 525 -18.54 3.98 11.71
C ARG A 525 -19.08 2.74 12.43
N LYS A 526 -19.85 1.91 11.73
CA LYS A 526 -20.39 0.64 12.23
C LYS A 526 -19.39 -0.51 12.11
N VAL A 527 -18.33 -0.33 11.32
CA VAL A 527 -17.19 -1.25 11.26
C VAL A 527 -16.18 -0.82 12.32
N GLN A 528 -16.00 -1.63 13.35
CA GLN A 528 -15.14 -1.35 14.50
C GLN A 528 -14.25 -2.57 14.80
N SER A 529 -13.12 -2.34 15.44
CA SER A 529 -12.26 -3.38 15.97
C SER A 529 -12.97 -4.13 17.10
N PRO A 530 -12.89 -5.48 17.16
CA PRO A 530 -13.45 -6.25 18.26
C PRO A 530 -12.64 -6.14 19.56
N PHE A 531 -11.51 -5.44 19.56
CA PHE A 531 -10.61 -5.27 20.71
C PHE A 531 -10.36 -3.80 21.07
N ASP A 532 -11.32 -2.92 20.76
CA ASP A 532 -11.20 -1.49 21.00
C ASP A 532 -11.13 -1.13 22.49
N ASP A 533 -11.99 -1.72 23.33
CA ASP A 533 -12.00 -1.45 24.77
C ASP A 533 -10.66 -1.85 25.42
N ALA A 534 -10.12 -3.03 25.10
CA ALA A 534 -8.85 -3.50 25.64
C ALA A 534 -7.66 -2.65 25.16
N THR A 535 -7.59 -2.33 23.86
CA THR A 535 -6.51 -1.49 23.33
C THR A 535 -6.55 -0.06 23.88
N LYS A 536 -7.76 0.48 24.09
CA LYS A 536 -7.94 1.78 24.76
C LYS A 536 -7.47 1.73 26.21
N ALA A 537 -7.90 0.75 26.99
CA ALA A 537 -7.52 0.61 28.40
C ALA A 537 -5.99 0.50 28.57
N LEU A 538 -5.31 -0.19 27.64
CA LEU A 538 -3.86 -0.32 27.65
C LEU A 538 -3.14 1.01 27.38
N VAL A 539 -3.61 1.81 26.42
CA VAL A 539 -3.01 3.13 26.14
C VAL A 539 -3.29 4.13 27.25
N GLU A 540 -4.45 4.04 27.89
CA GLU A 540 -4.77 4.86 29.07
C GLU A 540 -4.02 4.40 30.34
N SER A 541 -3.29 3.29 30.27
CA SER A 541 -2.48 2.74 31.36
C SER A 541 -0.99 3.06 31.20
N ASP A 542 -0.24 3.09 32.30
CA ASP A 542 1.23 3.22 32.28
C ASP A 542 1.94 1.86 32.02
N LEU A 543 1.24 0.88 31.43
CA LEU A 543 1.76 -0.48 31.25
C LEU A 543 2.52 -0.69 29.93
N ILE A 544 2.43 0.25 28.99
CA ILE A 544 3.20 0.27 27.74
C ILE A 544 4.54 0.97 28.02
N ASP A 545 5.46 0.26 28.68
CA ASP A 545 6.71 0.83 29.23
C ASP A 545 7.99 0.36 28.50
N GLY A 546 7.84 -0.28 27.34
CA GLY A 546 8.94 -0.86 26.56
C GLY A 546 9.32 -2.29 26.98
N SER A 547 8.60 -2.91 27.92
CA SER A 547 8.82 -4.31 28.32
C SER A 547 8.07 -5.31 27.44
N PRO A 548 8.67 -6.45 27.05
CA PRO A 548 7.96 -7.56 26.43
C PRO A 548 6.73 -7.97 27.24
N SER A 549 5.56 -7.86 26.62
CA SER A 549 4.27 -7.97 27.30
C SER A 549 3.31 -8.91 26.61
N LEU A 550 2.77 -9.89 27.34
CA LEU A 550 1.60 -10.69 26.93
C LEU A 550 0.32 -10.10 27.53
N VAL A 551 -0.76 -10.11 26.76
CA VAL A 551 -2.08 -9.66 27.23
C VAL A 551 -3.05 -10.84 27.22
N VAL A 552 -3.71 -11.08 28.36
CA VAL A 552 -4.72 -12.13 28.54
C VAL A 552 -5.96 -11.51 29.16
N TYR A 553 -7.00 -11.30 28.35
CA TYR A 553 -8.21 -10.60 28.79
C TYR A 553 -9.51 -11.24 28.30
N ASN A 554 -9.44 -12.02 27.22
CA ASN A 554 -10.58 -12.66 26.56
C ASN A 554 -10.52 -14.19 26.68
N ASP A 555 -11.67 -14.85 26.51
CA ASP A 555 -11.75 -16.31 26.41
C ASP A 555 -11.28 -16.84 25.07
N ASP A 556 -11.18 -16.01 24.04
CA ASP A 556 -10.62 -16.37 22.73
C ASP A 556 -9.13 -15.99 22.69
N GLY A 557 -8.25 -17.00 22.62
CA GLY A 557 -6.80 -16.84 22.51
C GLY A 557 -6.38 -15.96 21.33
N HIS A 558 -7.19 -15.96 20.25
CA HIS A 558 -6.96 -15.14 19.08
C HIS A 558 -7.04 -13.63 19.36
N PHE A 559 -7.97 -13.22 20.21
CA PHE A 559 -8.08 -11.82 20.62
C PHE A 559 -6.95 -11.42 21.57
N ASN A 560 -6.55 -12.32 22.47
CA ASN A 560 -5.40 -12.12 23.35
C ASN A 560 -4.11 -11.90 22.52
N ARG A 561 -3.89 -12.70 21.48
CA ARG A 561 -2.79 -12.52 20.52
C ARG A 561 -2.83 -11.18 19.80
N HIS A 562 -4.00 -10.74 19.32
CA HIS A 562 -4.13 -9.45 18.63
C HIS A 562 -3.77 -8.25 19.52
N VAL A 563 -4.23 -8.26 20.78
CA VAL A 563 -3.93 -7.18 21.74
C VAL A 563 -2.48 -7.26 22.22
N THR A 564 -1.93 -8.46 22.36
CA THR A 564 -0.49 -8.67 22.62
C THR A 564 0.37 -8.07 21.51
N MET A 565 0.02 -8.31 20.23
CA MET A 565 0.71 -7.71 19.08
C MET A 565 0.65 -6.17 19.13
N PHE A 566 -0.50 -5.60 19.49
CA PHE A 566 -0.65 -4.16 19.64
C PHE A 566 0.32 -3.57 20.67
N VAL A 567 0.40 -4.17 21.86
CA VAL A 567 1.35 -3.73 22.90
C VAL A 567 2.78 -3.89 22.42
N GLY A 568 3.11 -5.04 21.81
CA GLY A 568 4.47 -5.29 21.36
C GLY A 568 4.91 -4.35 20.23
N VAL A 569 3.96 -3.89 19.41
CA VAL A 569 4.20 -2.85 18.41
C VAL A 569 4.59 -1.53 19.09
N LEU A 570 3.83 -1.11 20.10
CA LEU A 570 4.09 0.15 20.80
C LEU A 570 5.37 0.12 21.63
N ASN A 571 5.74 -1.05 22.17
CA ASN A 571 7.00 -1.30 22.87
C ASN A 571 8.20 -1.55 21.94
N ARG A 572 7.99 -1.68 20.61
CA ARG A 572 9.03 -2.08 19.63
C ARG A 572 9.70 -3.40 19.96
N ASP A 573 8.92 -4.40 20.35
CA ASP A 573 9.42 -5.72 20.73
C ASP A 573 8.66 -6.88 20.07
N THR A 574 7.88 -6.61 19.01
CA THR A 574 6.99 -7.65 18.42
C THR A 574 7.72 -8.93 18.06
N GLY A 575 8.94 -8.85 17.53
CA GLY A 575 9.72 -10.04 17.21
C GLY A 575 10.20 -10.81 18.46
N THR A 576 10.43 -10.10 19.56
CA THR A 576 10.74 -10.71 20.86
C THR A 576 9.52 -11.43 21.43
N ILE A 577 8.33 -10.81 21.38
CA ILE A 577 7.10 -11.36 21.97
C ILE A 577 6.40 -12.39 21.06
N THR A 578 6.78 -12.50 19.78
CA THR A 578 6.12 -13.40 18.82
C THR A 578 6.08 -14.85 19.30
N PRO A 579 7.19 -15.49 19.74
CA PRO A 579 7.15 -16.89 20.16
C PRO A 579 6.14 -17.19 21.28
N PRO A 580 6.11 -16.47 22.43
CA PRO A 580 5.09 -16.72 23.43
C PRO A 580 3.69 -16.25 22.99
N MET A 581 3.58 -15.21 22.16
CA MET A 581 2.30 -14.74 21.62
C MET A 581 1.63 -15.80 20.71
N GLU A 582 2.40 -16.53 19.90
CA GLU A 582 1.87 -17.65 19.09
C GLU A 582 1.33 -18.78 19.96
N LEU A 583 1.98 -19.06 21.10
CA LEU A 583 1.47 -20.04 22.06
C LEU A 583 0.16 -19.59 22.71
N VAL A 584 -0.07 -18.28 22.88
CA VAL A 584 -1.32 -17.73 23.45
C VAL A 584 -2.50 -17.83 22.47
N ASP A 585 -2.28 -17.89 21.15
CA ASP A 585 -3.34 -18.00 20.14
C ASP A 585 -4.25 -19.23 20.38
N ASP A 586 -3.66 -20.31 20.90
CA ASP A 586 -4.33 -21.58 21.18
C ASP A 586 -4.85 -21.72 22.63
N ILE A 587 -4.76 -20.66 23.45
CA ILE A 587 -5.14 -20.67 24.87
C ILE A 587 -6.48 -19.97 25.07
N ASP A 588 -7.53 -20.77 25.20
CA ASP A 588 -8.90 -20.30 25.40
C ASP A 588 -9.38 -20.39 26.86
N GLY A 589 -10.39 -19.58 27.22
CA GLY A 589 -11.14 -19.68 28.47
C GLY A 589 -10.55 -18.96 29.69
N LEU A 590 -9.60 -18.05 29.49
CA LEU A 590 -8.95 -17.28 30.57
C LEU A 590 -9.56 -15.89 30.82
N GLY A 591 -10.48 -15.41 29.97
CA GLY A 591 -11.17 -14.13 30.20
C GLY A 591 -12.21 -14.22 31.31
N ASN A 592 -12.96 -15.33 31.33
CA ASN A 592 -14.01 -15.63 32.28
C ASN A 592 -13.94 -17.11 32.75
N PRO A 593 -12.87 -17.48 33.47
CA PRO A 593 -12.67 -18.85 33.93
C PRO A 593 -13.73 -19.28 34.93
N ALA A 594 -14.07 -20.57 34.91
CA ALA A 594 -14.80 -21.19 36.01
C ALA A 594 -13.95 -21.18 37.28
N LEU A 595 -14.56 -20.87 38.42
CA LEU A 595 -13.89 -20.84 39.72
C LEU A 595 -14.44 -21.92 40.65
N ASP A 596 -13.58 -22.50 41.49
CA ASP A 596 -13.98 -23.39 42.58
C ASP A 596 -14.47 -22.61 43.81
N ALA A 597 -14.80 -23.32 44.89
CA ALA A 597 -15.31 -22.73 46.13
C ALA A 597 -14.29 -21.80 46.84
N ASP A 598 -13.00 -21.97 46.53
CA ASP A 598 -11.91 -21.17 47.09
C ASP A 598 -11.53 -20.00 46.15
N GLY A 599 -12.24 -19.83 45.03
CA GLY A 599 -12.01 -18.77 44.05
C GLY A 599 -10.86 -19.07 43.09
N ARG A 600 -10.40 -20.32 42.99
CA ARG A 600 -9.32 -20.74 42.08
C ARG A 600 -9.85 -21.17 40.72
N VAL A 601 -9.04 -20.96 39.68
CA VAL A 601 -9.37 -21.36 38.31
C VAL A 601 -9.51 -22.88 38.25
N THR A 602 -10.61 -23.37 37.69
CA THR A 602 -10.94 -24.80 37.63
C THR A 602 -11.45 -25.22 36.25
N GLY A 603 -11.58 -26.52 36.05
CA GLY A 603 -12.02 -27.11 34.79
C GLY A 603 -11.06 -26.81 33.62
N PRO A 604 -11.58 -26.66 32.39
CA PRO A 604 -10.74 -26.41 31.21
C PRO A 604 -9.85 -25.16 31.30
N ALA A 605 -10.29 -24.13 32.03
CA ALA A 605 -9.51 -22.92 32.23
C ALA A 605 -8.24 -23.17 33.08
N ALA A 606 -8.22 -24.19 33.93
CA ALA A 606 -7.02 -24.56 34.68
C ALA A 606 -5.96 -25.17 33.75
N ASP A 607 -6.39 -25.96 32.75
CA ASP A 607 -5.50 -26.50 31.72
C ASP A 607 -4.94 -25.38 30.85
N ALA A 608 -5.77 -24.43 30.42
CA ALA A 608 -5.36 -23.23 29.69
C ALA A 608 -4.36 -22.38 30.49
N LEU A 609 -4.61 -22.19 31.79
CA LEU A 609 -3.70 -21.45 32.68
C LEU A 609 -2.36 -22.17 32.85
N ASN A 610 -2.35 -23.50 32.88
CA ASN A 610 -1.11 -24.28 32.91
C ASN A 610 -0.35 -24.16 31.58
N ALA A 611 -1.04 -24.19 30.43
CA ALA A 611 -0.44 -23.94 29.13
C ALA A 611 0.20 -22.54 29.05
N LEU A 612 -0.46 -21.52 29.61
CA LEU A 612 0.10 -20.17 29.69
C LEU A 612 1.36 -20.13 30.58
N LYS A 613 1.33 -20.80 31.75
CA LYS A 613 2.51 -20.92 32.63
C LYS A 613 3.67 -21.62 31.91
N ASP A 614 3.40 -22.62 31.07
CA ASP A 614 4.41 -23.29 30.26
C ASP A 614 4.96 -22.40 29.14
N ALA A 615 4.11 -21.61 28.48
CA ALA A 615 4.55 -20.60 27.52
C ALA A 615 5.46 -19.55 28.16
N ILE A 616 5.13 -19.08 29.38
CA ILE A 616 5.97 -18.17 30.15
C ILE A 616 7.32 -18.82 30.49
N ARG A 617 7.35 -20.09 30.91
CA ARG A 617 8.61 -20.81 31.21
C ARG A 617 9.51 -20.95 30.00
N ALA A 618 8.95 -21.00 28.80
CA ALA A 618 9.70 -21.09 27.55
C ALA A 618 10.40 -19.77 27.17
N THR A 619 10.06 -18.65 27.83
CA THR A 619 10.70 -17.35 27.57
C THR A 619 12.04 -17.23 28.29
N GLU A 620 13.04 -16.65 27.61
CA GLU A 620 14.40 -16.46 28.16
C GLU A 620 14.65 -15.04 28.70
N TYR A 621 13.63 -14.19 28.70
CA TYR A 621 13.71 -12.77 29.02
C TYR A 621 12.65 -12.37 30.06
N PRO A 622 12.84 -11.26 30.81
CA PRO A 622 11.81 -10.74 31.70
C PRO A 622 10.54 -10.43 30.92
N LEU A 623 9.42 -10.97 31.40
CA LEU A 623 8.13 -10.87 30.72
C LEU A 623 7.12 -10.18 31.64
N GLN A 624 6.35 -9.26 31.08
CA GLN A 624 5.14 -8.74 31.69
C GLN A 624 3.93 -9.51 31.18
N VAL A 625 3.00 -9.85 32.06
CA VAL A 625 1.71 -10.44 31.69
C VAL A 625 0.61 -9.56 32.25
N ILE A 626 -0.13 -8.91 31.35
CA ILE A 626 -1.23 -7.99 31.66
C ILE A 626 -2.54 -8.77 31.55
N VAL A 627 -3.28 -8.84 32.65
CA VAL A 627 -4.40 -9.77 32.82
C VAL A 627 -5.69 -9.00 33.09
N GLY A 628 -6.75 -9.29 32.33
CA GLY A 628 -8.06 -8.68 32.53
C GLY A 628 -8.86 -9.32 33.67
N ASN A 629 -8.56 -10.58 34.03
CA ASN A 629 -9.27 -11.34 35.06
C ASN A 629 -8.51 -11.42 36.39
N GLN A 630 -9.19 -11.13 37.50
CA GLN A 630 -8.56 -11.06 38.83
C GLN A 630 -8.04 -12.42 39.32
N ALA A 631 -8.79 -13.50 39.10
CA ALA A 631 -8.40 -14.84 39.57
C ALA A 631 -7.19 -15.36 38.81
N VAL A 632 -7.15 -15.16 37.49
CA VAL A 632 -5.99 -15.48 36.65
C VAL A 632 -4.76 -14.68 37.07
N ALA A 633 -4.92 -13.37 37.31
CA ALA A 633 -3.84 -12.51 37.78
C ALA A 633 -3.27 -12.97 39.13
N ALA A 634 -4.14 -13.34 40.08
CA ALA A 634 -3.73 -13.84 41.39
C ALA A 634 -2.92 -15.15 41.28
N GLU A 635 -3.38 -16.10 40.46
CA GLU A 635 -2.66 -17.35 40.25
C GLU A 635 -1.31 -17.17 39.53
N LEU A 636 -1.23 -16.23 38.57
CA LEU A 636 0.03 -15.90 37.92
C LEU A 636 0.99 -15.17 38.87
N ALA A 637 0.48 -14.35 39.79
CA ALA A 637 1.30 -13.71 40.82
C ALA A 637 1.87 -14.75 41.80
N GLU A 638 1.07 -15.73 42.25
CA GLU A 638 1.57 -16.87 43.03
C GLU A 638 2.62 -17.67 42.26
N PHE A 639 2.38 -17.91 40.97
CA PHE A 639 3.34 -18.57 40.09
C PHE A 639 4.66 -17.78 39.93
N SER A 640 4.60 -16.46 39.79
CA SER A 640 5.77 -15.56 39.76
C SER A 640 6.59 -15.67 41.04
N LEU A 641 5.94 -15.61 42.22
CA LEU A 641 6.60 -15.75 43.52
C LEU A 641 7.28 -17.12 43.69
N ALA A 642 6.68 -18.18 43.16
CA ALA A 642 7.25 -19.53 43.18
C ALA A 642 8.42 -19.72 42.19
N ASN A 643 8.55 -18.85 41.18
CA ASN A 643 9.54 -18.96 40.11
C ASN A 643 10.28 -17.61 39.88
N PRO A 644 11.02 -17.09 40.89
CA PRO A 644 11.62 -15.76 40.83
C PRO A 644 12.68 -15.60 39.73
N ASN A 645 13.22 -16.70 39.22
CA ASN A 645 14.17 -16.72 38.10
C ASN A 645 13.53 -16.28 36.76
N LEU A 646 12.21 -16.38 36.62
CA LEU A 646 11.49 -15.94 35.42
C LEU A 646 11.39 -14.42 35.32
N LYS A 647 11.59 -13.68 36.43
CA LYS A 647 11.41 -12.21 36.50
C LYS A 647 10.07 -11.76 35.92
N LEU A 648 9.03 -12.56 36.13
CA LEU A 648 7.67 -12.36 35.64
C LEU A 648 6.99 -11.21 36.40
N ARG A 649 6.56 -10.17 35.68
CA ARG A 649 5.71 -9.10 36.22
C ARG A 649 4.26 -9.38 35.84
N VAL A 650 3.37 -9.46 36.81
CA VAL A 650 1.94 -9.71 36.57
C VAL A 650 1.18 -8.44 36.93
N GLU A 651 0.44 -7.90 35.97
CA GLU A 651 -0.36 -6.69 36.14
C GLU A 651 -1.83 -7.00 35.91
N TYR A 652 -2.69 -6.53 36.81
CA TYR A 652 -4.14 -6.69 36.68
C TYR A 652 -4.75 -5.39 36.17
N LEU A 653 -5.43 -5.44 35.02
CA LEU A 653 -6.09 -4.30 34.39
C LEU A 653 -7.57 -4.61 34.13
N PRO A 654 -8.47 -4.37 35.11
CA PRO A 654 -9.89 -4.72 35.02
C PRO A 654 -10.63 -4.03 33.87
N GLU A 655 -10.17 -2.86 33.45
CA GLU A 655 -10.77 -2.05 32.39
C GLU A 655 -10.73 -2.73 31.00
N MET A 656 -9.95 -3.81 30.84
CA MET A 656 -9.93 -4.61 29.61
C MET A 656 -11.10 -5.60 29.51
N GLN A 657 -11.76 -5.96 30.63
CA GLN A 657 -12.90 -6.88 30.57
C GLN A 657 -14.10 -6.16 29.96
N LEU A 658 -14.69 -6.77 28.93
CA LEU A 658 -15.92 -6.32 28.31
C LEU A 658 -17.01 -6.16 29.40
N ALA A 659 -17.67 -5.00 29.42
CA ALA A 659 -18.82 -4.74 30.27
C ALA A 659 -20.02 -5.64 29.93
#